data_AF-A0A9P5L2D4-F1
#
_entry.id   AF-A0A9P5L2D4-F1
#
_cell.length_a   1.000
_cell.length_b   1.000
_cell.length_c   1.000
_cell.angle_alpha   90.00
_cell.angle_beta   90.00
_cell.angle_gamma   90.00
#
_symmetry.space_group_name_H-M   'P 1'
#
loop_
_entity.id
_entity.type
_entity.pdbx_description
1 polymer ?
#
loop_
_entity_poly.entity_id
_entity_poly.type
_entity_poly.pdbx_seq_one_letter_code
_entity_poly.pdbx_strand_id
1 'polypeptide(L)'
;MSSDYTYDEQGQFFPFFILTLTGLVTLPLTYNLLRPSKELENTAPRIKSDFKPKHADLIDAQKRKRLRKERRIKRIITVILGYAVMAWMVYLIVVTARSVVKAYDPYDILGVSRSADEKAISRHYKRMSLIYHPDKIRPDPAKNETIEMLNERFVELTKAYKALTDEEVRNNYLQFGHPDGKQSFSIGIALPKFIVMDGNGKYVLMVYGALLGVLLPYIVGKWWYGSQRYTKERVLVASAGNIFREYKEDITEGGIISALSSGEEFNDMLKGARAEAGLAKLEKRVLADDNSFLTAKDREALKQLDSSSRRKALALLWAYLGRIDLGDASLDAEKYEAAPVALALTEAFTAISLAFGNLGPIVGGFKTSQNLIQAVSPGSSPLLQLPNFTDAIVKSIEGEGAKEHFTVQRYMELPEAQRRSLTVGAGLLSDKQYTDAVSVAKQLPMLQPERIFFKVMGEKVITPSSLVQLVVKARFIPPGSTSVPPVNPIDLEDIDPDEDDLEALMGRKPAKNRATKMEDGKKVEAKIETIQPPLAHAPYLARDHSPRWNIFLADGKQGKMAVPPFTFTTFDKPIFDEAGKPTFNVQTLKMQFQAPPQVGDFTFILHMICDSYLGLDNMAQITLHIDDPAKAAAVEEEDDISEPDEDSIAGQMQAIKTGQAPKKKSKDSDDSSESDTDGDAADTSDTDTETEDED
;
A
#
# COMPACT_ATOMS: atom_id res chain seq x y z
N MET A 1 22.62 -4.60 51.77
CA MET A 1 21.43 -3.73 51.77
C MET A 1 20.50 -4.24 50.68
N SER A 2 19.57 -5.13 50.98
CA SER A 2 18.39 -5.28 50.12
C SER A 2 17.64 -3.96 50.27
N SER A 3 17.50 -3.20 49.19
CA SER A 3 16.60 -2.06 49.17
C SER A 3 15.18 -2.63 49.26
N ASP A 4 14.65 -2.73 50.47
CA ASP A 4 13.29 -3.21 50.70
C ASP A 4 12.32 -2.19 50.09
N TYR A 5 11.63 -2.61 49.03
CA TYR A 5 10.66 -1.77 48.34
C TYR A 5 9.37 -1.67 49.15
N THR A 6 8.83 -0.46 49.27
CA THR A 6 7.52 -0.22 49.88
C THR A 6 6.43 -0.14 48.80
N TYR A 7 5.34 -0.90 48.95
CA TYR A 7 4.21 -0.88 48.02
C TYR A 7 3.18 0.18 48.42
N ASP A 8 2.36 0.63 47.46
CA ASP A 8 1.32 1.63 47.71
C ASP A 8 0.11 0.99 48.41
N GLU A 9 -0.09 1.34 49.69
CA GLU A 9 -1.21 0.91 50.51
C GLU A 9 -2.42 1.84 50.42
N GLN A 10 -2.16 3.13 50.24
CA GLN A 10 -3.16 4.19 50.38
C GLN A 10 -3.79 4.56 49.03
N GLY A 11 -3.32 3.97 47.94
CA GLY A 11 -3.82 4.22 46.59
C GLY A 11 -3.50 5.63 46.09
N GLN A 12 -2.35 6.15 46.50
CA GLN A 12 -1.92 7.49 46.15
C GLN A 12 -1.08 7.54 44.88
N PHE A 13 -0.31 6.49 44.59
CA PHE A 13 0.69 6.48 43.52
C PHE A 13 0.26 5.59 42.34
N PHE A 14 -0.31 4.41 42.61
CA PHE A 14 -0.70 3.49 41.54
C PHE A 14 -1.73 4.07 40.55
N PRO A 15 -2.70 4.94 40.95
CA PRO A 15 -3.65 5.48 39.99
C PRO A 15 -2.99 6.36 38.93
N PHE A 16 -1.97 7.15 39.31
CA PHE A 16 -1.19 7.94 38.36
C PHE A 16 -0.36 7.07 37.42
N PHE A 17 0.26 6.02 37.95
CA PHE A 17 1.01 5.05 37.15
C PHE A 17 0.13 4.33 36.12
N ILE A 18 -1.04 3.82 36.54
CA ILE A 18 -1.97 3.14 35.62
C ILE A 18 -2.57 4.13 34.61
N LEU A 19 -2.93 5.35 35.04
CA LEU A 19 -3.46 6.39 34.16
C LEU A 19 -2.48 6.74 33.06
N THR A 20 -1.21 6.96 33.41
CA THR A 20 -0.15 7.31 32.44
C THR A 20 0.15 6.16 31.48
N LEU A 21 0.28 4.92 31.97
CA LEU A 21 0.51 3.75 31.12
C LEU A 21 -0.67 3.48 30.18
N THR A 22 -1.90 3.59 30.69
CA THR A 22 -3.11 3.43 29.89
C THR A 22 -3.18 4.53 28.83
N GLY A 23 -2.96 5.79 29.21
CA GLY A 23 -2.92 6.93 28.31
C GLY A 23 -1.90 6.78 27.17
N LEU A 24 -0.70 6.28 27.48
CA LEU A 24 0.36 6.04 26.51
C LEU A 24 -0.05 5.02 25.42
N VAL A 25 -0.95 4.08 25.74
CA VAL A 25 -1.46 3.10 24.77
C VAL A 25 -2.73 3.59 24.09
N THR A 26 -3.68 4.16 24.84
CA THR A 26 -5.00 4.52 24.33
C THR A 26 -4.98 5.71 23.39
N LEU A 27 -4.18 6.75 23.69
CA LEU A 27 -4.10 7.97 22.87
C LEU A 27 -3.53 7.74 21.46
N PRO A 28 -2.42 7.01 21.25
CA PRO A 28 -1.99 6.68 19.89
C PRO A 28 -2.95 5.71 19.19
N LEU A 29 -3.59 4.81 19.94
CA LEU A 29 -4.56 3.87 19.38
C LEU A 29 -5.84 4.58 18.89
N THR A 30 -6.30 5.62 19.59
CA THR A 30 -7.43 6.46 19.16
C THR A 30 -7.08 7.25 17.91
N TYR A 31 -5.89 7.86 17.86
CA TYR A 31 -5.40 8.52 16.64
C TYR A 31 -5.38 7.56 15.44
N ASN A 32 -4.87 6.34 15.63
CA ASN A 32 -4.85 5.31 14.58
C ASN A 32 -6.25 4.86 14.13
N LEU A 33 -7.22 4.83 15.05
CA LEU A 33 -8.60 4.44 14.78
C LEU A 33 -9.38 5.52 14.04
N LEU A 34 -9.14 6.79 14.37
CA LEU A 34 -9.80 7.95 13.77
C LEU A 34 -9.18 8.38 12.44
N ARG A 35 -7.92 8.00 12.18
CA ARG A 35 -7.26 8.32 10.91
C ARG A 35 -7.96 7.60 9.75
N PRO A 36 -8.38 8.33 8.68
CA PRO A 36 -8.98 7.70 7.51
C PRO A 36 -8.00 6.71 6.88
N SER A 37 -8.54 5.62 6.33
CA SER A 37 -7.76 4.60 5.62
C SER A 37 -7.11 5.21 4.38
N LYS A 38 -5.81 5.00 4.21
CA LYS A 38 -5.05 5.39 3.01
C LYS A 38 -5.05 4.29 1.93
N GLU A 39 -5.96 3.32 2.02
CA GLU A 39 -6.05 2.26 1.02
C GLU A 39 -6.55 2.85 -0.30
N LEU A 40 -5.98 2.39 -1.42
CA LEU A 40 -6.28 2.87 -2.78
C LEU A 40 -7.80 2.90 -3.06
N GLU A 41 -8.50 1.85 -2.65
CA GLU A 41 -9.95 1.69 -2.84
C GLU A 41 -10.79 2.78 -2.13
N ASN A 42 -10.25 3.45 -1.11
CA ASN A 42 -10.95 4.47 -0.31
C ASN A 42 -10.58 5.91 -0.70
N THR A 43 -9.46 6.12 -1.41
CA THR A 43 -8.95 7.45 -1.76
C THR A 43 -9.15 7.84 -3.22
N ALA A 44 -9.31 6.86 -4.11
CA ALA A 44 -9.45 7.10 -5.54
C ALA A 44 -10.80 7.74 -5.91
N PRO A 45 -10.84 8.60 -6.96
CA PRO A 45 -12.10 9.12 -7.50
C PRO A 45 -12.93 7.98 -8.13
N ARG A 46 -14.23 8.21 -8.33
CA ARG A 46 -15.13 7.22 -8.96
C ARG A 46 -15.67 7.76 -10.30
N ILE A 47 -15.75 6.89 -11.30
CA ILE A 47 -16.43 7.16 -12.58
C ILE A 47 -17.90 7.48 -12.30
N LYS A 48 -18.42 8.56 -12.91
CA LYS A 48 -19.80 8.99 -12.74
C LYS A 48 -20.71 8.18 -13.68
N SER A 49 -21.71 7.52 -13.13
CA SER A 49 -22.73 6.78 -13.88
C SER A 49 -24.03 6.72 -13.07
N ASP A 50 -25.16 6.86 -13.76
CA ASP A 50 -26.49 6.76 -13.14
C ASP A 50 -27.04 5.33 -13.15
N PHE A 51 -26.33 4.41 -13.81
CA PHE A 51 -26.70 3.01 -13.93
C PHE A 51 -26.70 2.26 -12.60
N LYS A 52 -27.78 1.52 -12.34
CA LYS A 52 -27.87 0.55 -11.24
C LYS A 52 -28.31 -0.82 -11.78
N PRO A 53 -27.62 -1.91 -11.42
CA PRO A 53 -28.03 -3.25 -11.83
C PRO A 53 -29.31 -3.69 -11.12
N LYS A 54 -30.02 -4.68 -11.70
CA LYS A 54 -31.34 -5.17 -11.21
C LYS A 54 -31.38 -5.58 -9.73
N HIS A 55 -30.25 -6.04 -9.17
CA HIS A 55 -30.11 -6.50 -7.78
C HIS A 55 -29.10 -5.66 -6.98
N ALA A 56 -29.02 -4.35 -7.24
CA ALA A 56 -28.06 -3.45 -6.59
C ALA A 56 -28.08 -3.53 -5.05
N ASP A 57 -29.26 -3.68 -4.43
CA ASP A 57 -29.39 -3.78 -2.98
C ASP A 57 -28.67 -5.00 -2.39
N LEU A 58 -28.68 -6.14 -3.10
CA LEU A 58 -27.98 -7.36 -2.67
C LEU A 58 -26.46 -7.19 -2.79
N ILE A 59 -26.00 -6.57 -3.87
CA ILE A 59 -24.57 -6.28 -4.10
C ILE A 59 -24.05 -5.33 -3.02
N ASP A 60 -24.79 -4.25 -2.73
CA ASP A 60 -24.47 -3.31 -1.67
C ASP A 60 -24.51 -3.96 -0.29
N ALA A 61 -25.45 -4.86 -0.03
CA ALA A 61 -25.50 -5.63 1.21
C ALA A 61 -24.25 -6.51 1.38
N GLN A 62 -23.80 -7.19 0.32
CA GLN A 62 -22.58 -7.99 0.33
C GLN A 62 -21.33 -7.13 0.52
N LYS A 63 -21.25 -5.98 -0.14
CA LYS A 63 -20.16 -5.00 0.04
C LYS A 63 -20.08 -4.51 1.49
N ARG A 64 -21.23 -4.15 2.10
CA ARG A 64 -21.30 -3.77 3.53
C ARG A 64 -20.94 -4.92 4.47
N LYS A 65 -21.35 -6.16 4.16
CA LYS A 65 -21.00 -7.36 4.93
C LYS A 65 -19.48 -7.57 4.94
N ARG A 66 -18.80 -7.37 3.80
CA ARG A 66 -17.34 -7.45 3.69
C ARG A 66 -16.65 -6.35 4.50
N LEU A 67 -17.04 -5.10 4.32
CA LEU A 67 -16.48 -3.97 5.09
C LEU A 67 -16.65 -4.15 6.60
N ARG A 68 -17.73 -4.80 7.06
CA ARG A 68 -17.93 -5.13 8.49
C ARG A 68 -16.91 -6.16 9.02
N LYS A 69 -16.50 -7.14 8.20
CA LYS A 69 -15.45 -8.11 8.58
C LYS A 69 -14.09 -7.45 8.74
N GLU A 70 -13.82 -6.39 7.96
CA GLU A 70 -12.58 -5.62 7.99
C GLU A 70 -12.53 -4.59 9.13
N ARG A 71 -13.66 -4.32 9.80
CA ARG A 71 -13.70 -3.38 10.93
C ARG A 71 -12.75 -3.83 12.03
N ARG A 72 -11.99 -2.86 12.54
CA ARG A 72 -11.06 -3.01 13.66
C ARG A 72 -11.82 -3.08 15.01
N ILE A 73 -12.85 -3.92 15.11
CA ILE A 73 -13.74 -4.05 16.29
C ILE A 73 -12.92 -4.29 17.56
N LYS A 74 -11.89 -5.14 17.48
CA LYS A 74 -10.97 -5.39 18.60
C LYS A 74 -10.33 -4.10 19.11
N ARG A 75 -9.86 -3.22 18.22
CA ARG A 75 -9.26 -1.93 18.60
C ARG A 75 -10.30 -0.97 19.20
N ILE A 76 -11.52 -0.96 18.68
CA ILE A 76 -12.62 -0.15 19.22
C ILE A 76 -12.90 -0.54 20.68
N ILE A 77 -13.04 -1.84 20.95
CA ILE A 77 -13.27 -2.36 22.30
C ILE A 77 -12.11 -1.99 23.23
N THR A 78 -10.85 -2.15 22.78
CA THR A 78 -9.67 -1.78 23.56
C THR A 78 -9.63 -0.30 23.90
N VAL A 79 -9.98 0.58 22.95
CA VAL A 79 -10.06 2.03 23.17
C VAL A 79 -11.13 2.38 24.20
N ILE A 80 -12.34 1.81 24.07
CA ILE A 80 -13.45 2.04 25.01
C ILE A 80 -13.07 1.60 26.43
N LEU A 81 -12.51 0.39 26.57
CA LEU A 81 -12.05 -0.13 27.85
C LEU A 81 -10.95 0.75 28.44
N GLY A 82 -10.01 1.19 27.60
CA GLY A 82 -8.94 2.10 28.00
C GLY A 82 -9.44 3.43 28.56
N TYR A 83 -10.43 4.06 27.91
CA TYR A 83 -11.07 5.28 28.45
C TYR A 83 -11.84 5.01 29.75
N ALA A 84 -12.51 3.87 29.88
CA ALA A 84 -13.19 3.50 31.12
C ALA A 84 -12.20 3.34 32.28
N VAL A 85 -11.05 2.69 32.05
CA VAL A 85 -9.97 2.57 33.04
C VAL A 85 -9.39 3.93 33.39
N MET A 86 -9.11 4.79 32.41
CA MET A 86 -8.62 6.14 32.68
C MET A 86 -9.63 6.96 33.51
N ALA A 87 -10.91 6.92 33.17
CA ALA A 87 -11.97 7.61 33.92
C ALA A 87 -12.06 7.10 35.36
N TRP A 88 -11.96 5.78 35.56
CA TRP A 88 -11.91 5.19 36.90
C TRP A 88 -10.67 5.62 37.70
N MET A 89 -9.49 5.65 37.07
CA MET A 89 -8.27 6.12 37.74
C MET A 89 -8.35 7.61 38.09
N VAL A 90 -8.93 8.44 37.21
CA VAL A 90 -9.16 9.86 37.51
C VAL A 90 -10.13 10.01 38.68
N TYR A 91 -11.23 9.26 38.70
CA TYR A 91 -12.15 9.25 39.83
C TYR A 91 -11.43 8.87 41.13
N LEU A 92 -10.60 7.83 41.11
CA LEU A 92 -9.83 7.39 42.27
C LEU A 92 -8.83 8.47 42.74
N ILE A 93 -8.14 9.15 41.82
CA ILE A 93 -7.24 10.28 42.13
C ILE A 93 -7.98 11.43 42.82
N VAL A 94 -9.24 11.69 42.41
CA VAL A 94 -10.05 12.77 42.98
C VAL A 94 -10.58 12.41 44.37
N VAL A 95 -10.94 11.14 44.60
CA VAL A 95 -11.54 10.68 45.86
C VAL A 95 -10.50 10.34 46.93
N THR A 96 -9.30 9.88 46.54
CA THR A 96 -8.26 9.52 47.50
C THR A 96 -7.67 10.78 48.18
N ALA A 97 -7.71 10.81 49.50
CA ALA A 97 -7.12 11.89 50.29
C ALA A 97 -5.60 11.99 50.04
N ARG A 98 -5.12 13.18 49.68
CA ARG A 98 -3.68 13.44 49.49
C ARG A 98 -3.00 13.49 50.87
N SER A 99 -2.05 12.60 51.15
CA SER A 99 -1.10 12.86 52.23
C SER A 99 -0.12 13.92 51.74
N VAL A 100 -0.36 15.17 52.12
CA VAL A 100 0.63 16.23 51.91
C VAL A 100 1.79 15.94 52.86
N VAL A 101 2.98 15.68 52.32
CA VAL A 101 4.20 15.65 53.12
C VAL A 101 4.42 17.07 53.63
N LYS A 102 3.96 17.35 54.85
CA LYS A 102 4.21 18.64 55.50
C LYS A 102 5.70 18.70 55.83
N ALA A 103 6.40 19.70 55.32
CA ALA A 103 7.78 19.94 55.73
C ALA A 103 7.84 20.08 57.25
N TYR A 104 8.79 19.40 57.90
CA TYR A 104 8.91 19.41 59.35
C TYR A 104 9.26 20.82 59.82
N ASP A 105 8.33 21.48 60.52
CA ASP A 105 8.57 22.80 61.11
C ASP A 105 8.42 22.69 62.64
N PRO A 106 9.53 22.75 63.41
CA PRO A 106 9.49 22.61 64.85
C PRO A 106 8.73 23.74 65.55
N TYR A 107 8.66 24.94 64.94
CA TYR A 107 7.92 26.07 65.52
C TYR A 107 6.41 25.88 65.40
N ASP A 108 5.94 25.38 64.26
CA ASP A 108 4.53 25.00 64.04
C ASP A 108 4.10 23.85 64.95
N ILE A 109 4.95 22.83 65.11
CA ILE A 109 4.66 21.65 65.94
C ILE A 109 4.56 22.04 67.42
N LEU A 110 5.44 22.93 67.89
CA LEU A 110 5.39 23.46 69.26
C LEU A 110 4.32 24.55 69.46
N GLY A 111 3.78 25.12 68.39
CA GLY A 111 2.80 26.22 68.45
C GLY A 111 3.40 27.55 68.93
N VAL A 112 4.68 27.81 68.64
CA VAL A 112 5.42 29.01 69.08
C VAL A 112 5.87 29.85 67.89
N SER A 113 6.00 31.16 68.08
CA SER A 113 6.53 32.06 67.03
C SER A 113 7.97 31.70 66.68
N ARG A 114 8.35 31.87 65.40
CA ARG A 114 9.76 31.75 64.95
C ARG A 114 10.71 32.75 65.64
N SER A 115 10.16 33.82 66.21
CA SER A 115 10.89 34.83 67.00
C SER A 115 10.91 34.55 68.50
N ALA A 116 10.44 33.39 68.97
CA ALA A 116 10.38 33.09 70.39
C ALA A 116 11.77 32.80 70.97
N ASP A 117 12.09 33.45 72.09
CA ASP A 117 13.30 33.17 72.86
C ASP A 117 13.29 31.76 73.46
N GLU A 118 14.46 31.17 73.70
CA GLU A 118 14.62 29.82 74.28
C GLU A 118 13.87 29.65 75.60
N LYS A 119 13.81 30.70 76.43
CA LYS A 119 13.02 30.71 77.69
C LYS A 119 11.52 30.56 77.42
N ALA A 120 11.01 31.18 76.35
CA ALA A 120 9.62 31.09 75.95
C ALA A 120 9.30 29.70 75.36
N ILE A 121 10.20 29.15 74.54
CA ILE A 121 10.11 27.80 73.97
C ILE A 121 10.06 26.75 75.08
N SER A 122 10.98 26.80 76.06
CA SER A 122 11.02 25.86 77.18
C SER A 122 9.78 25.97 78.08
N ARG A 123 9.26 27.18 78.31
CA ARG A 123 8.04 27.38 79.08
C ARG A 123 6.80 26.82 78.36
N HIS A 124 6.72 26.98 77.04
CA HIS A 124 5.61 26.47 76.25
C HIS A 124 5.65 24.94 76.13
N TYR A 125 6.84 24.38 75.87
CA TYR A 125 7.06 22.94 75.87
C TYR A 125 6.65 22.31 77.21
N LYS A 126 7.12 22.82 78.35
CA LYS A 126 6.73 22.30 79.69
C LYS A 126 5.22 22.27 79.90
N ARG A 127 4.50 23.29 79.39
CA ARG A 127 3.04 23.33 79.46
C ARG A 127 2.41 22.24 78.58
N MET A 128 2.87 22.11 77.34
CA MET A 128 2.35 21.13 76.39
C MET A 128 2.69 19.69 76.79
N SER A 129 3.91 19.42 77.28
CA SER A 129 4.32 18.10 77.77
C SER A 129 3.50 17.61 78.97
N LEU A 130 3.00 18.51 79.82
CA LEU A 130 2.10 18.15 80.92
C LEU A 130 0.70 17.76 80.44
N ILE A 131 0.25 18.37 79.33
CA ILE A 131 -1.06 18.12 78.70
C ILE A 131 -1.03 16.82 77.89
N TYR A 132 0.03 16.62 77.10
CA TYR A 132 0.21 15.47 76.21
C TYR A 132 1.04 14.33 76.82
N HIS A 133 1.25 14.33 78.13
CA HIS A 133 2.01 13.27 78.79
C HIS A 133 1.30 11.90 78.61
N PRO A 134 2.01 10.83 78.23
CA PRO A 134 1.41 9.52 77.95
C PRO A 134 0.59 8.97 79.13
N ASP A 135 1.02 9.23 80.36
CA ASP A 135 0.30 8.78 81.57
C ASP A 135 -0.93 9.62 81.94
N LYS A 136 -1.07 10.84 81.41
CA LYS A 136 -2.15 11.77 81.81
C LYS A 136 -3.22 11.95 80.73
N ILE A 137 -2.86 11.73 79.47
CA ILE A 137 -3.77 11.94 78.35
C ILE A 137 -4.66 10.71 78.14
N ARG A 138 -5.95 10.94 77.91
CA ARG A 138 -6.92 9.90 77.56
C ARG A 138 -7.50 10.21 76.18
N PRO A 139 -7.68 9.21 75.30
CA PRO A 139 -8.23 9.42 73.98
C PRO A 139 -9.65 9.95 74.08
N ASP A 140 -9.94 11.01 73.32
CA ASP A 140 -11.28 11.59 73.23
C ASP A 140 -12.05 10.87 72.11
N PRO A 141 -13.10 10.09 72.44
CA PRO A 141 -13.87 9.34 71.44
C PRO A 141 -14.60 10.25 70.43
N ALA A 142 -14.77 11.55 70.72
CA ALA A 142 -15.38 12.51 69.79
C ALA A 142 -14.41 12.99 68.68
N LYS A 143 -13.10 12.75 68.83
CA LYS A 143 -12.05 13.23 67.92
C LYS A 143 -11.37 12.14 67.11
N ASN A 144 -11.81 10.88 67.22
CA ASN A 144 -11.17 9.71 66.61
C ASN A 144 -9.65 9.61 66.92
N GLU A 145 -9.22 10.06 68.10
CA GLU A 145 -7.81 10.01 68.50
C GLU A 145 -7.50 8.67 69.19
N THR A 146 -6.56 7.89 68.66
CA THR A 146 -6.06 6.67 69.31
C THR A 146 -4.94 6.98 70.30
N ILE A 147 -4.69 6.07 71.24
CA ILE A 147 -3.56 6.18 72.20
C ILE A 147 -2.21 6.29 71.45
N GLU A 148 -2.09 5.60 70.31
CA GLU A 148 -0.91 5.63 69.44
C GLU A 148 -0.68 7.04 68.85
N MET A 149 -1.72 7.67 68.28
CA MET A 149 -1.60 9.03 67.72
C MET A 149 -1.22 10.07 68.78
N LEU A 150 -1.69 9.91 70.02
CA LEU A 150 -1.35 10.81 71.12
C LEU A 150 0.11 10.63 71.56
N ASN A 151 0.61 9.40 71.56
CA ASN A 151 2.02 9.10 71.82
C ASN A 151 2.92 9.67 70.71
N GLU A 152 2.53 9.53 69.44
CA GLU A 152 3.26 10.11 68.31
C GLU A 152 3.35 11.62 68.42
N ARG A 153 2.24 12.32 68.72
CA ARG A 153 2.25 13.78 68.95
C ARG A 153 3.18 14.19 70.09
N PHE A 154 3.24 13.42 71.18
CA PHE A 154 4.16 13.69 72.28
C PHE A 154 5.63 13.53 71.86
N VAL A 155 5.93 12.49 71.07
CA VAL A 155 7.26 12.26 70.49
C VAL A 155 7.64 13.40 69.54
N GLU A 156 6.73 13.83 68.67
CA GLU A 156 6.95 14.97 67.75
C GLU A 156 7.18 16.29 68.52
N LEU A 157 6.40 16.57 69.57
CA LEU A 157 6.62 17.73 70.44
C LEU A 157 8.00 17.71 71.09
N THR A 158 8.44 16.53 71.53
CA THR A 158 9.77 16.33 72.13
C THR A 158 10.88 16.53 71.10
N LYS A 159 10.72 16.00 69.89
CA LYS A 159 11.65 16.19 68.77
C LYS A 159 11.72 17.65 68.34
N ALA A 160 10.58 18.35 68.29
CA ALA A 160 10.51 19.77 67.95
C ALA A 160 11.20 20.64 68.99
N TYR A 161 11.03 20.33 70.28
CA TYR A 161 11.77 21.01 71.35
C TYR A 161 13.27 20.81 71.21
N LYS A 162 13.72 19.57 71.03
CA LYS A 162 15.14 19.25 70.82
C LYS A 162 15.70 19.94 69.57
N ALA A 163 14.96 19.99 68.48
CA ALA A 163 15.36 20.69 67.25
C ALA A 163 15.65 22.18 67.46
N LEU A 164 15.04 22.81 68.47
CA LEU A 164 15.20 24.23 68.77
C LEU A 164 16.20 24.51 69.90
N THR A 165 16.39 23.58 70.85
CA THR A 165 17.22 23.81 72.04
C THR A 165 18.55 23.05 72.07
N ASP A 166 18.67 21.94 71.36
CA ASP A 166 19.87 21.11 71.34
C ASP A 166 20.72 21.46 70.12
N GLU A 167 21.98 21.85 70.31
CA GLU A 167 22.86 22.33 69.24
C GLU A 167 23.10 21.27 68.16
N GLU A 168 23.23 19.98 68.53
CA GLU A 168 23.47 18.91 67.56
C GLU A 168 22.22 18.63 66.72
N VAL A 169 21.05 18.55 67.37
CA VAL A 169 19.76 18.29 66.70
C VAL A 169 19.32 19.50 65.86
N ARG A 170 19.63 20.72 66.33
CA ARG A 170 19.40 21.96 65.57
C ARG A 170 20.27 22.04 64.33
N ASN A 171 21.55 21.66 64.43
CA ASN A 171 22.44 21.58 63.27
C ASN A 171 21.94 20.54 62.24
N ASN A 172 21.46 19.39 62.70
CA ASN A 172 20.82 18.38 61.84
C ASN A 172 19.58 18.93 61.13
N TYR A 173 18.72 19.66 61.84
CA TYR A 173 17.55 20.32 61.25
C TYR A 173 17.95 21.39 60.22
N LEU A 174 18.95 22.22 60.50
CA LEU A 174 19.42 23.27 59.58
C LEU A 174 20.08 22.68 58.32
N GLN A 175 20.80 21.57 58.45
CA GLN A 175 21.54 20.95 57.35
C GLN A 175 20.68 19.99 56.52
N PHE A 176 19.74 19.27 57.13
CA PHE A 176 18.95 18.21 56.48
C PHE A 176 17.43 18.47 56.48
N GLY A 177 16.96 19.55 57.10
CA GLY A 177 15.54 19.90 57.18
C GLY A 177 14.72 19.05 58.17
N HIS A 178 15.36 18.21 58.99
CA HIS A 178 14.70 17.32 59.97
C HIS A 178 15.60 17.09 61.20
N PRO A 179 15.05 17.03 62.44
CA PRO A 179 15.85 16.86 63.67
C PRO A 179 16.68 15.57 63.72
N ASP A 180 16.16 14.50 63.12
CA ASP A 180 16.82 13.18 63.09
C ASP A 180 17.99 13.09 62.06
N GLY A 181 18.32 14.19 61.37
CA GLY A 181 19.40 14.24 60.38
C GLY A 181 19.00 13.69 59.01
N LYS A 182 20.00 13.19 58.25
CA LYS A 182 19.83 12.67 56.89
C LYS A 182 18.78 11.55 56.87
N GLN A 183 17.61 11.85 56.31
CA GLN A 183 16.52 10.89 56.17
C GLN A 183 16.93 9.75 55.23
N SER A 184 16.59 8.51 55.60
CA SER A 184 16.80 7.35 54.73
C SER A 184 15.93 7.48 53.48
N PHE A 185 16.51 7.32 52.30
CA PHE A 185 15.78 7.31 51.04
C PHE A 185 15.00 6.00 50.93
N SER A 186 13.68 6.07 51.04
CA SER A 186 12.80 4.92 50.80
C SER A 186 12.36 4.92 49.34
N ILE A 187 12.55 3.78 48.67
CA ILE A 187 12.12 3.58 47.29
C ILE A 187 10.78 2.85 47.32
N GLY A 188 9.71 3.58 46.97
CA GLY A 188 8.38 3.00 46.82
C GLY A 188 8.12 2.50 45.40
N ILE A 189 7.38 1.40 45.26
CA ILE A 189 6.82 0.94 44.00
C ILE A 189 5.35 1.38 43.95
N ALA A 190 4.96 2.05 42.86
CA ALA A 190 3.58 2.49 42.60
C ALA A 190 2.63 1.33 42.23
N LEU A 191 2.86 0.13 42.76
CA LEU A 191 1.98 -1.02 42.63
C LEU A 191 1.19 -1.19 43.93
N PRO A 192 -0.10 -1.55 43.85
CA PRO A 192 -0.91 -1.77 45.03
C PRO A 192 -0.35 -2.89 45.91
N LYS A 193 -0.34 -2.70 47.24
CA LYS A 193 0.14 -3.72 48.18
C LYS A 193 -0.67 -5.03 48.10
N PHE A 194 -1.97 -4.98 47.78
CA PHE A 194 -2.83 -6.16 47.74
C PHE A 194 -2.35 -7.27 46.78
N ILE A 195 -1.51 -6.95 45.78
CA ILE A 195 -0.93 -7.91 44.85
C ILE A 195 0.09 -8.83 45.56
N VAL A 196 0.79 -8.29 46.57
CA VAL A 196 1.92 -8.93 47.25
C VAL A 196 1.58 -9.33 48.70
N MET A 197 0.41 -8.95 49.23
CA MET A 197 -0.06 -9.36 50.55
C MET A 197 -0.14 -10.88 50.71
N ASP A 198 0.11 -11.34 51.95
CA ASP A 198 0.06 -12.76 52.33
C ASP A 198 -1.29 -13.39 51.95
N GLY A 199 -1.23 -14.40 51.08
CA GLY A 199 -2.40 -15.10 50.51
C GLY A 199 -2.62 -14.83 49.02
N ASN A 200 -2.47 -13.58 48.56
CA ASN A 200 -2.74 -13.21 47.16
C ASN A 200 -1.59 -13.55 46.21
N GLY A 201 -0.35 -13.55 46.70
CA GLY A 201 0.82 -13.87 45.89
C GLY A 201 0.74 -15.25 45.21
N LYS A 202 0.11 -16.25 45.85
CA LYS A 202 -0.10 -17.59 45.27
C LYS A 202 -1.04 -17.54 44.06
N TYR A 203 -2.11 -16.76 44.12
CA TYR A 203 -3.04 -16.57 43.01
C TYR A 203 -2.40 -15.78 41.87
N VAL A 204 -1.64 -14.72 42.18
CA VAL A 204 -0.90 -13.93 41.17
C VAL A 204 0.12 -14.81 40.44
N LEU A 205 0.87 -15.63 41.17
CA LEU A 205 1.85 -16.56 40.58
C LEU A 205 1.17 -17.64 39.75
N MET A 206 0.02 -18.16 40.19
CA MET A 206 -0.79 -19.13 39.43
C MET A 206 -1.32 -18.51 38.13
N VAL A 207 -1.85 -17.29 38.17
CA VAL A 207 -2.33 -16.56 36.99
C VAL A 207 -1.17 -16.28 36.04
N TYR A 208 -0.02 -15.84 36.55
CA TYR A 208 1.19 -15.63 35.75
C TYR A 208 1.66 -16.93 35.09
N GLY A 209 1.73 -18.03 35.84
CA GLY A 209 2.07 -19.35 35.34
C GLY A 209 1.09 -19.85 34.27
N ALA A 210 -0.21 -19.61 34.43
CA ALA A 210 -1.21 -19.93 33.41
C ALA A 210 -1.09 -19.03 32.17
N LEU A 211 -0.82 -17.74 32.34
CA LEU A 211 -0.66 -16.80 31.24
C LEU A 211 0.57 -17.16 30.40
N LEU A 212 1.71 -17.42 31.04
CA LEU A 212 2.94 -17.75 30.34
C LEU A 212 2.97 -19.21 29.86
N GLY A 213 2.51 -20.16 30.67
CA GLY A 213 2.58 -21.59 30.37
C GLY A 213 1.47 -22.12 29.48
N VAL A 214 0.30 -21.48 29.44
CA VAL A 214 -0.87 -21.94 28.65
C VAL A 214 -1.27 -20.89 27.62
N LEU A 215 -1.59 -19.68 28.07
CA LEU A 215 -2.17 -18.66 27.18
C LEU A 215 -1.17 -18.22 26.10
N LEU A 216 0.09 -18.00 26.46
CA LEU A 216 1.11 -17.58 25.51
C LEU A 216 1.39 -18.67 24.45
N PRO A 217 1.69 -19.95 24.79
CA PRO A 217 1.80 -21.02 23.80
C PRO A 217 0.54 -21.20 22.95
N TYR A 218 -0.65 -21.07 23.53
CA TYR A 218 -1.90 -21.15 22.77
C TYR A 218 -2.06 -20.00 21.78
N ILE A 219 -1.81 -18.75 22.18
CA ILE A 219 -1.91 -17.58 21.30
C ILE A 219 -0.85 -17.67 20.20
N VAL A 220 0.39 -18.00 20.56
CA VAL A 220 1.50 -18.15 19.60
C VAL A 220 1.20 -19.28 18.63
N GLY A 221 0.76 -20.45 19.11
CA GLY A 221 0.38 -21.57 18.28
C GLY A 221 -0.81 -21.22 17.36
N LYS A 222 -1.85 -20.59 17.88
CA LYS A 222 -3.01 -20.15 17.10
C LYS A 222 -2.63 -19.12 16.02
N TRP A 223 -1.74 -18.18 16.35
CA TRP A 223 -1.22 -17.22 15.37
C TRP A 223 -0.36 -17.91 14.32
N TRP A 224 0.58 -18.78 14.73
CA TRP A 224 1.47 -19.51 13.85
C TRP A 224 0.70 -20.38 12.85
N TYR A 225 -0.15 -21.28 13.35
CA TYR A 225 -0.99 -22.13 12.49
C TYR A 225 -2.03 -21.33 11.70
N GLY A 226 -2.49 -20.19 12.23
CA GLY A 226 -3.38 -19.29 11.51
C GLY A 226 -2.68 -18.59 10.34
N SER A 227 -1.45 -18.11 10.54
CA SER A 227 -0.64 -17.43 9.52
C SER A 227 -0.11 -18.39 8.48
N GLN A 228 0.30 -19.60 8.88
CA GLN A 228 0.83 -20.63 7.99
C GLN A 228 -0.22 -21.15 6.99
N ARG A 229 -1.52 -20.98 7.28
CA ARG A 229 -2.61 -21.39 6.39
C ARG A 229 -2.82 -20.47 5.20
N TYR A 230 -2.24 -19.27 5.19
CA TYR A 230 -2.40 -18.30 4.11
C TYR A 230 -1.09 -18.11 3.32
N THR A 231 -1.20 -17.96 2.00
CA THR A 231 -0.07 -17.59 1.13
C THR A 231 0.18 -16.08 1.16
N LYS A 232 1.24 -15.64 0.48
CA LYS A 232 1.56 -14.21 0.32
C LYS A 232 0.44 -13.43 -0.39
N GLU A 233 -0.27 -14.10 -1.27
CA GLU A 233 -1.43 -13.62 -2.04
C GLU A 233 -2.72 -13.60 -1.21
N ARG A 234 -2.66 -13.91 0.10
CA ARG A 234 -3.80 -13.94 1.04
C ARG A 234 -4.88 -14.96 0.69
N VAL A 235 -4.49 -16.05 0.02
CA VAL A 235 -5.33 -17.21 -0.30
C VAL A 235 -4.94 -18.38 0.60
N LEU A 236 -5.85 -19.32 0.85
CA LEU A 236 -5.53 -20.53 1.62
C LEU A 236 -4.49 -21.39 0.88
N VAL A 237 -3.49 -21.90 1.60
CA VAL A 237 -2.43 -22.78 1.04
C VAL A 237 -3.05 -24.02 0.37
N ALA A 238 -4.12 -24.57 0.94
CA ALA A 238 -4.86 -25.68 0.36
C ALA A 238 -5.49 -25.32 -0.99
N SER A 239 -6.07 -24.13 -1.12
CA SER A 239 -6.64 -23.62 -2.37
C SER A 239 -5.56 -23.42 -3.43
N ALA A 240 -4.43 -22.81 -3.07
CA ALA A 240 -3.30 -22.68 -3.99
C ALA A 240 -2.79 -24.05 -4.47
N GLY A 241 -2.73 -25.05 -3.57
CA GLY A 241 -2.37 -26.42 -3.91
C GLY A 241 -3.38 -27.11 -4.84
N ASN A 242 -4.68 -26.90 -4.65
CA ASN A 242 -5.72 -27.42 -5.53
C ASN A 242 -5.66 -26.76 -6.93
N ILE A 243 -5.53 -25.43 -6.98
CA ILE A 243 -5.39 -24.68 -8.23
C ILE A 243 -4.13 -25.11 -8.99
N PHE A 244 -3.02 -25.33 -8.29
CA PHE A 244 -1.78 -25.83 -8.88
C PHE A 244 -1.96 -27.20 -9.54
N ARG A 245 -2.76 -28.11 -8.96
CA ARG A 245 -3.05 -29.42 -9.56
C ARG A 245 -3.90 -29.32 -10.83
N GLU A 246 -4.74 -28.30 -10.92
CA GLU A 246 -5.60 -28.04 -12.08
C GLU A 246 -4.90 -27.22 -13.18
N TYR A 247 -3.71 -26.66 -12.89
CA TYR A 247 -2.94 -25.88 -13.84
C TYR A 247 -2.48 -26.74 -15.03
N LYS A 248 -2.64 -26.18 -16.24
CA LYS A 248 -2.15 -26.75 -17.51
C LYS A 248 -1.59 -25.63 -18.37
N GLU A 249 -0.60 -25.94 -19.20
CA GLU A 249 0.03 -24.94 -20.08
C GLU A 249 -0.93 -24.43 -21.16
N ASP A 250 -1.81 -25.30 -21.65
CA ASP A 250 -2.83 -25.04 -22.67
C ASP A 250 -4.22 -24.75 -22.06
N ILE A 251 -4.25 -24.30 -20.80
CA ILE A 251 -5.51 -24.03 -20.11
C ILE A 251 -6.29 -22.90 -20.79
N THR A 252 -7.52 -23.20 -21.19
CA THR A 252 -8.48 -22.22 -21.73
C THR A 252 -9.01 -21.30 -20.64
N GLU A 253 -9.48 -20.09 -20.98
CA GLU A 253 -10.07 -19.15 -20.01
C GLU A 253 -11.24 -19.76 -19.20
N GLY A 254 -12.12 -20.55 -19.82
CA GLY A 254 -13.17 -21.32 -19.11
C GLY A 254 -12.60 -22.39 -18.17
N GLY A 255 -11.49 -23.01 -18.57
CA GLY A 255 -10.71 -23.93 -17.74
C GLY A 255 -10.11 -23.26 -16.51
N ILE A 256 -9.66 -22.00 -16.61
CA ILE A 256 -9.18 -21.21 -15.46
C ILE A 256 -10.33 -21.02 -14.46
N ILE A 257 -11.53 -20.65 -14.90
CA ILE A 257 -12.70 -20.53 -14.02
C ILE A 257 -13.01 -21.87 -13.32
N SER A 258 -12.90 -22.97 -14.05
CA SER A 258 -13.05 -24.31 -13.47
C SER A 258 -11.99 -24.62 -12.42
N ALA A 259 -10.73 -24.24 -12.66
CA ALA A 259 -9.65 -24.38 -11.69
C ALA A 259 -9.89 -23.52 -10.44
N LEU A 260 -10.35 -22.28 -10.60
CA LEU A 260 -10.68 -21.38 -9.48
C LEU A 260 -11.79 -21.96 -8.58
N SER A 261 -12.76 -22.68 -9.15
CA SER A 261 -13.83 -23.32 -8.36
C SER A 261 -13.33 -24.35 -7.34
N SER A 262 -12.09 -24.84 -7.47
CA SER A 262 -11.46 -25.80 -6.56
C SER A 262 -10.95 -25.19 -5.23
N GLY A 263 -11.07 -23.87 -5.06
CA GLY A 263 -10.65 -23.18 -3.84
C GLY A 263 -11.47 -23.56 -2.61
N GLU A 264 -10.79 -23.78 -1.48
CA GLU A 264 -11.39 -24.08 -0.18
C GLU A 264 -12.22 -22.91 0.39
N GLU A 265 -11.99 -21.68 -0.07
CA GLU A 265 -12.78 -20.51 0.31
C GLU A 265 -14.26 -20.68 -0.09
N PHE A 266 -14.55 -21.41 -1.18
CA PHE A 266 -15.92 -21.75 -1.55
C PHE A 266 -16.56 -22.76 -0.61
N ASN A 267 -15.78 -23.71 -0.07
CA ASN A 267 -16.26 -24.61 0.98
C ASN A 267 -16.58 -23.83 2.27
N ASP A 268 -15.80 -22.79 2.57
CA ASP A 268 -16.08 -21.89 3.67
C ASP A 268 -17.34 -21.04 3.48
N MET A 269 -17.65 -20.67 2.23
CA MET A 269 -18.86 -19.94 1.83
C MET A 269 -20.11 -20.83 1.85
N LEU A 270 -20.01 -22.05 1.31
CA LEU A 270 -21.12 -22.98 1.05
C LEU A 270 -21.24 -24.09 2.11
N LYS A 271 -21.01 -23.77 3.39
CA LYS A 271 -21.03 -24.78 4.47
C LYS A 271 -22.38 -25.48 4.64
N GLY A 272 -22.33 -26.80 4.85
CA GLY A 272 -23.47 -27.63 5.23
C GLY A 272 -24.55 -27.67 4.15
N ALA A 273 -25.81 -27.51 4.54
CA ALA A 273 -26.97 -27.60 3.65
C ALA A 273 -26.98 -26.55 2.51
N ARG A 274 -26.15 -25.50 2.60
CA ARG A 274 -26.02 -24.50 1.53
C ARG A 274 -25.38 -25.07 0.27
N ALA A 275 -24.54 -26.10 0.35
CA ALA A 275 -23.94 -26.70 -0.84
C ALA A 275 -24.98 -27.34 -1.77
N GLU A 276 -26.06 -27.91 -1.20
CA GLU A 276 -27.10 -28.62 -1.94
C GLU A 276 -28.33 -27.75 -2.22
N ALA A 277 -28.61 -26.77 -1.35
CA ALA A 277 -29.76 -25.89 -1.48
C ALA A 277 -29.74 -25.13 -2.82
N GLY A 278 -30.77 -25.34 -3.64
CA GLY A 278 -30.95 -24.62 -4.91
C GLY A 278 -29.99 -25.02 -6.03
N LEU A 279 -29.13 -26.03 -5.84
CA LEU A 279 -28.16 -26.48 -6.84
C LEU A 279 -28.83 -26.92 -8.15
N ALA A 280 -29.87 -27.76 -8.07
CA ALA A 280 -30.59 -28.23 -9.26
C ALA A 280 -31.26 -27.10 -10.06
N LYS A 281 -31.78 -26.07 -9.36
CA LYS A 281 -32.38 -24.89 -10.00
C LYS A 281 -31.31 -24.06 -10.69
N LEU A 282 -30.18 -23.85 -10.03
CA LEU A 282 -29.02 -23.13 -10.56
C LEU A 282 -28.47 -23.83 -11.81
N GLU A 283 -28.19 -25.13 -11.74
CA GLU A 283 -27.67 -25.91 -12.87
C GLU A 283 -28.63 -25.88 -14.05
N LYS A 284 -29.93 -26.08 -13.82
CA LYS A 284 -30.94 -26.01 -14.88
C LYS A 284 -30.94 -24.67 -15.60
N ARG A 285 -30.73 -23.57 -14.87
CA ARG A 285 -30.67 -22.21 -15.44
C ARG A 285 -29.36 -21.93 -16.18
N VAL A 286 -28.24 -22.42 -15.65
CA VAL A 286 -26.90 -22.20 -16.23
C VAL A 286 -26.69 -23.08 -17.48
N LEU A 287 -27.12 -24.34 -17.43
CA LEU A 287 -27.01 -25.31 -18.52
C LEU A 287 -28.17 -25.22 -19.54
N ALA A 288 -29.02 -24.19 -19.46
CA ALA A 288 -30.04 -23.96 -20.48
C ALA A 288 -29.40 -23.74 -21.85
N ASP A 289 -29.98 -24.31 -22.91
CA ASP A 289 -29.35 -24.31 -24.23
C ASP A 289 -29.22 -22.93 -24.87
N ASP A 290 -30.09 -21.98 -24.48
CA ASP A 290 -30.07 -20.58 -24.93
C ASP A 290 -28.81 -19.81 -24.48
N ASN A 291 -28.07 -20.34 -23.50
CA ASN A 291 -26.88 -19.70 -22.96
C ASN A 291 -25.65 -19.98 -23.83
N SER A 292 -25.25 -18.99 -24.62
CA SER A 292 -24.07 -19.04 -25.50
C SER A 292 -22.74 -18.77 -24.79
N PHE A 293 -22.75 -18.40 -23.51
CA PHE A 293 -21.53 -18.06 -22.76
C PHE A 293 -20.72 -19.27 -22.27
N LEU A 294 -21.27 -20.49 -22.34
CA LEU A 294 -20.62 -21.73 -21.94
C LEU A 294 -20.21 -22.54 -23.17
N THR A 295 -18.95 -22.96 -23.24
CA THR A 295 -18.52 -23.90 -24.29
C THR A 295 -18.99 -25.33 -23.97
N ALA A 296 -19.01 -26.21 -24.97
CA ALA A 296 -19.36 -27.62 -24.77
C ALA A 296 -18.47 -28.30 -23.71
N LYS A 297 -17.17 -27.96 -23.71
CA LYS A 297 -16.19 -28.45 -22.73
C LYS A 297 -16.51 -27.96 -21.31
N ASP A 298 -16.92 -26.71 -21.16
CA ASP A 298 -17.30 -26.16 -19.84
C ASP A 298 -18.59 -26.79 -19.31
N ARG A 299 -19.57 -27.05 -20.20
CA ARG A 299 -20.80 -27.77 -19.84
C ARG A 299 -20.51 -29.19 -19.36
N GLU A 300 -19.59 -29.89 -20.02
CA GLU A 300 -19.16 -31.23 -19.62
C GLU A 300 -18.39 -31.20 -18.30
N ALA A 301 -17.45 -30.26 -18.15
CA ALA A 301 -16.70 -30.08 -16.91
C ALA A 301 -17.62 -29.85 -15.71
N LEU A 302 -18.67 -29.02 -15.83
CA LEU A 302 -19.64 -28.81 -14.76
C LEU A 302 -20.39 -30.10 -14.39
N LYS A 303 -20.74 -30.94 -15.37
CA LYS A 303 -21.47 -32.21 -15.15
C LYS A 303 -20.61 -33.30 -14.49
N GLN A 304 -19.32 -33.32 -14.80
CA GLN A 304 -18.38 -34.35 -14.31
C GLN A 304 -17.89 -34.14 -12.87
N LEU A 305 -18.18 -33.00 -12.23
CA LEU A 305 -17.71 -32.72 -10.87
C LEU A 305 -18.51 -33.48 -9.82
N ASP A 306 -17.89 -34.36 -9.02
CA ASP A 306 -18.60 -35.13 -7.99
C ASP A 306 -19.00 -34.34 -6.73
N SER A 307 -18.18 -33.35 -6.34
CA SER A 307 -18.43 -32.54 -5.13
C SER A 307 -19.54 -31.52 -5.35
N SER A 308 -20.62 -31.61 -4.55
CA SER A 308 -21.75 -30.68 -4.60
C SER A 308 -21.34 -29.22 -4.34
N SER A 309 -20.42 -28.99 -3.40
CA SER A 309 -19.88 -27.67 -3.08
C SER A 309 -19.14 -27.04 -4.27
N ARG A 310 -18.19 -27.78 -4.86
CA ARG A 310 -17.41 -27.32 -6.03
C ARG A 310 -18.30 -27.10 -7.23
N ARG A 311 -19.23 -28.03 -7.49
CA ARG A 311 -20.19 -27.94 -8.59
C ARG A 311 -21.09 -26.71 -8.45
N LYS A 312 -21.61 -26.45 -7.24
CA LYS A 312 -22.38 -25.24 -6.93
C LYS A 312 -21.55 -23.97 -7.11
N ALA A 313 -20.32 -23.94 -6.61
CA ALA A 313 -19.41 -22.81 -6.77
C ALA A 313 -19.17 -22.48 -8.25
N LEU A 314 -18.83 -23.49 -9.05
CA LEU A 314 -18.61 -23.34 -10.50
C LEU A 314 -19.87 -22.83 -11.20
N ALA A 315 -21.04 -23.40 -10.89
CA ALA A 315 -22.30 -22.95 -11.47
C ALA A 315 -22.67 -21.51 -11.05
N LEU A 316 -22.37 -21.08 -9.81
CA LEU A 316 -22.56 -19.70 -9.35
C LEU A 316 -21.64 -18.73 -10.10
N LEU A 317 -20.38 -19.11 -10.35
CA LEU A 317 -19.44 -18.28 -11.11
C LEU A 317 -19.91 -18.09 -12.56
N TRP A 318 -20.36 -19.16 -13.22
CA TRP A 318 -20.92 -19.04 -14.57
C TRP A 318 -22.24 -18.25 -14.60
N ALA A 319 -23.10 -18.40 -13.59
CA ALA A 319 -24.30 -17.58 -13.46
C ALA A 319 -23.95 -16.08 -13.27
N TYR A 320 -22.88 -15.77 -12.53
CA TYR A 320 -22.38 -14.42 -12.36
C TYR A 320 -21.84 -13.83 -13.67
N LEU A 321 -20.94 -14.57 -14.35
CA LEU A 321 -20.31 -14.13 -15.59
C LEU A 321 -21.30 -14.00 -16.76
N GLY A 322 -22.30 -14.89 -16.83
CA GLY A 322 -23.39 -14.82 -17.80
C GLY A 322 -24.53 -13.86 -17.39
N ARG A 323 -24.41 -13.14 -16.27
CA ARG A 323 -25.41 -12.21 -15.73
C ARG A 323 -26.83 -12.80 -15.62
N ILE A 324 -26.93 -14.10 -15.34
CA ILE A 324 -28.22 -14.79 -15.24
C ILE A 324 -28.94 -14.40 -13.95
N ASP A 325 -30.24 -14.14 -14.07
CA ASP A 325 -31.14 -13.98 -12.94
C ASP A 325 -31.68 -15.34 -12.48
N LEU A 326 -31.39 -15.70 -11.23
CA LEU A 326 -31.75 -17.00 -10.67
C LEU A 326 -33.19 -17.01 -10.13
N GLY A 327 -33.79 -15.83 -9.94
CA GLY A 327 -35.15 -15.68 -9.42
C GLY A 327 -35.28 -16.23 -8.01
N ASP A 328 -34.21 -16.14 -7.21
CA ASP A 328 -34.16 -16.48 -5.79
C ASP A 328 -33.13 -15.58 -5.13
N ALA A 329 -33.58 -14.68 -4.26
CA ALA A 329 -32.73 -13.69 -3.60
C ALA A 329 -31.58 -14.34 -2.80
N SER A 330 -31.77 -15.55 -2.27
CA SER A 330 -30.71 -16.25 -1.54
C SER A 330 -29.58 -16.72 -2.46
N LEU A 331 -29.92 -17.34 -3.60
CA LEU A 331 -28.96 -17.78 -4.60
C LEU A 331 -28.29 -16.59 -5.31
N ASP A 332 -29.04 -15.53 -5.59
CA ASP A 332 -28.47 -14.30 -6.16
C ASP A 332 -27.50 -13.62 -5.17
N ALA A 333 -27.79 -13.65 -3.86
CA ALA A 333 -26.85 -13.17 -2.85
C ALA A 333 -25.56 -14.02 -2.79
N GLU A 334 -25.67 -15.35 -2.91
CA GLU A 334 -24.51 -16.26 -2.97
C GLU A 334 -23.69 -16.07 -4.26
N LYS A 335 -24.36 -15.82 -5.40
CA LYS A 335 -23.73 -15.51 -6.69
C LYS A 335 -22.82 -14.27 -6.59
N TYR A 336 -23.30 -13.19 -5.98
CA TYR A 336 -22.50 -11.98 -5.78
C TYR A 336 -21.42 -12.12 -4.69
N GLU A 337 -21.58 -13.06 -3.75
CA GLU A 337 -20.53 -13.39 -2.77
C GLU A 337 -19.40 -14.22 -3.41
N ALA A 338 -19.70 -15.04 -4.41
CA ALA A 338 -18.73 -15.91 -5.10
C ALA A 338 -17.69 -15.13 -5.93
N ALA A 339 -18.08 -14.03 -6.58
CA ALA A 339 -17.20 -13.31 -7.50
C ALA A 339 -15.96 -12.69 -6.82
N PRO A 340 -16.05 -11.97 -5.68
CA PRO A 340 -14.86 -11.49 -4.97
C PRO A 340 -13.94 -12.62 -4.47
N VAL A 341 -14.49 -13.81 -4.16
CA VAL A 341 -13.70 -14.98 -3.77
C VAL A 341 -12.91 -15.50 -4.97
N ALA A 342 -13.56 -15.68 -6.13
CA ALA A 342 -12.86 -16.06 -7.36
C ALA A 342 -11.79 -15.04 -7.77
N LEU A 343 -12.05 -13.75 -7.59
CA LEU A 343 -11.08 -12.69 -7.89
C LEU A 343 -9.81 -12.82 -7.02
N ALA A 344 -9.95 -13.10 -5.71
CA ALA A 344 -8.81 -13.36 -4.85
C ALA A 344 -8.03 -14.62 -5.27
N LEU A 345 -8.74 -15.68 -5.67
CA LEU A 345 -8.12 -16.91 -6.19
C LEU A 345 -7.41 -16.70 -7.53
N THR A 346 -7.85 -15.74 -8.33
CA THR A 346 -7.22 -15.39 -9.61
C THR A 346 -5.84 -14.78 -9.40
N GLU A 347 -5.62 -14.03 -8.31
CA GLU A 347 -4.28 -13.54 -7.94
C GLU A 347 -3.33 -14.72 -7.65
N ALA A 348 -3.80 -15.77 -6.97
CA ALA A 348 -3.01 -16.98 -6.73
C ALA A 348 -2.74 -17.78 -8.03
N PHE A 349 -3.74 -17.95 -8.90
CA PHE A 349 -3.55 -18.59 -10.21
C PHE A 349 -2.53 -17.85 -11.08
N THR A 350 -2.60 -16.51 -11.08
CA THR A 350 -1.67 -15.66 -11.82
C THR A 350 -0.26 -15.81 -11.25
N ALA A 351 -0.09 -15.80 -9.92
CA ALA A 351 1.21 -16.02 -9.28
C ALA A 351 1.83 -17.40 -9.63
N ILE A 352 1.01 -18.45 -9.64
CA ILE A 352 1.43 -19.80 -10.08
C ILE A 352 1.87 -19.76 -11.56
N SER A 353 1.06 -19.14 -12.42
CA SER A 353 1.35 -19.04 -13.86
C SER A 353 2.63 -18.24 -14.14
N LEU A 354 2.89 -17.18 -13.37
CA LEU A 354 4.12 -16.40 -13.43
C LEU A 354 5.35 -17.22 -13.04
N ALA A 355 5.22 -18.11 -12.05
CA ALA A 355 6.33 -18.99 -11.65
C ALA A 355 6.69 -20.01 -12.75
N PHE A 356 5.71 -20.47 -13.53
CA PHE A 356 5.95 -21.35 -14.68
C PHE A 356 6.44 -20.61 -15.93
N GLY A 357 6.08 -19.33 -16.10
CA GLY A 357 6.57 -18.49 -17.20
C GLY A 357 5.89 -18.73 -18.55
N ASN A 358 4.81 -19.52 -18.61
CA ASN A 358 4.06 -19.77 -19.84
C ASN A 358 3.10 -18.61 -20.17
N LEU A 359 3.19 -18.05 -21.38
CA LEU A 359 2.46 -16.83 -21.75
C LEU A 359 0.93 -17.00 -21.74
N GLY A 360 0.43 -18.13 -22.27
CA GLY A 360 -1.01 -18.40 -22.37
C GLY A 360 -1.74 -18.31 -21.03
N PRO A 361 -1.34 -19.10 -20.02
CA PRO A 361 -1.94 -19.04 -18.67
C PRO A 361 -1.77 -17.68 -17.98
N ILE A 362 -0.65 -17.00 -18.18
CA ILE A 362 -0.41 -15.66 -17.60
C ILE A 362 -1.44 -14.65 -18.14
N VAL A 363 -1.55 -14.56 -19.47
CA VAL A 363 -2.53 -13.68 -20.13
C VAL A 363 -3.96 -14.10 -19.78
N GLY A 364 -4.23 -15.41 -19.74
CA GLY A 364 -5.51 -15.96 -19.33
C GLY A 364 -5.89 -15.59 -17.89
N GLY A 365 -4.91 -15.54 -16.96
CA GLY A 365 -5.11 -15.07 -15.59
C GLY A 365 -5.55 -13.61 -15.54
N PHE A 366 -4.86 -12.71 -16.27
CA PHE A 366 -5.25 -11.31 -16.34
C PHE A 366 -6.63 -11.10 -17.00
N LYS A 367 -6.92 -11.80 -18.09
CA LYS A 367 -8.24 -11.76 -18.73
C LYS A 367 -9.34 -12.31 -17.84
N THR A 368 -9.07 -13.36 -17.07
CA THR A 368 -10.02 -13.89 -16.09
C THR A 368 -10.33 -12.86 -15.00
N SER A 369 -9.33 -12.08 -14.56
CA SER A 369 -9.55 -10.93 -13.68
C SER A 369 -10.48 -9.89 -14.33
N GLN A 370 -10.23 -9.50 -15.59
CA GLN A 370 -11.08 -8.54 -16.32
C GLN A 370 -12.54 -9.04 -16.38
N ASN A 371 -12.72 -10.32 -16.75
CA ASN A 371 -14.02 -10.99 -16.84
C ASN A 371 -14.77 -10.99 -15.50
N LEU A 372 -14.08 -11.29 -14.39
CA LEU A 372 -14.67 -11.29 -13.05
C LEU A 372 -15.02 -9.88 -12.56
N ILE A 373 -14.19 -8.87 -12.87
CA ILE A 373 -14.44 -7.47 -12.47
C ILE A 373 -15.63 -6.90 -13.25
N GLN A 374 -15.66 -7.06 -14.57
CA GLN A 374 -16.73 -6.53 -15.42
C GLN A 374 -18.00 -7.41 -15.46
N ALA A 375 -17.95 -8.59 -14.83
CA ALA A 375 -18.99 -9.60 -14.88
C ALA A 375 -19.39 -9.93 -16.32
N VAL A 376 -18.41 -10.29 -17.14
CA VAL A 376 -18.59 -10.69 -18.55
C VAL A 376 -17.92 -12.04 -18.73
N SER A 377 -18.59 -12.96 -19.41
CA SER A 377 -18.05 -14.28 -19.70
C SER A 377 -16.85 -14.24 -20.66
N PRO A 378 -15.87 -15.14 -20.47
CA PRO A 378 -14.78 -15.33 -21.43
C PRO A 378 -15.29 -15.49 -22.86
N GLY A 379 -14.60 -14.85 -23.81
CA GLY A 379 -14.97 -14.90 -25.23
C GLY A 379 -16.24 -14.15 -25.62
N SER A 380 -16.92 -13.47 -24.70
CA SER A 380 -18.07 -12.60 -25.02
C SER A 380 -17.61 -11.20 -25.45
N SER A 381 -18.51 -10.42 -26.07
CA SER A 381 -18.17 -9.09 -26.57
C SER A 381 -17.75 -8.13 -25.44
N PRO A 382 -16.61 -7.42 -25.58
CA PRO A 382 -16.17 -6.38 -24.65
C PRO A 382 -17.19 -5.25 -24.47
N LEU A 383 -18.12 -5.03 -25.41
CA LEU A 383 -19.16 -4.01 -25.30
C LEU A 383 -20.09 -4.21 -24.11
N LEU A 384 -20.20 -5.44 -23.59
CA LEU A 384 -21.01 -5.76 -22.41
C LEU A 384 -20.51 -5.07 -21.13
N GLN A 385 -19.29 -4.52 -21.11
CA GLN A 385 -18.81 -3.72 -19.98
C GLN A 385 -19.50 -2.35 -19.87
N LEU A 386 -20.11 -1.85 -20.95
CA LEU A 386 -20.87 -0.60 -20.93
C LEU A 386 -22.20 -0.77 -20.17
N PRO A 387 -22.67 0.27 -19.45
CA PRO A 387 -23.94 0.17 -18.72
C PRO A 387 -25.11 0.02 -19.69
N ASN A 388 -26.14 -0.70 -19.26
CA ASN A 388 -27.35 -1.03 -20.04
C ASN A 388 -27.14 -1.90 -21.29
N PHE A 389 -25.91 -2.27 -21.66
CA PHE A 389 -25.66 -3.18 -22.78
C PHE A 389 -26.04 -4.62 -22.40
N THR A 390 -26.77 -5.27 -23.32
CA THR A 390 -27.25 -6.65 -23.21
C THR A 390 -26.84 -7.42 -24.46
N ASP A 391 -26.88 -8.75 -24.42
CA ASP A 391 -26.52 -9.58 -25.58
C ASP A 391 -27.35 -9.27 -26.83
N ALA A 392 -28.61 -8.85 -26.66
CA ALA A 392 -29.46 -8.42 -27.77
C ALA A 392 -28.93 -7.15 -28.45
N ILE A 393 -28.42 -6.19 -27.66
CA ILE A 393 -27.82 -4.95 -28.18
C ILE A 393 -26.53 -5.26 -28.92
N VAL A 394 -25.68 -6.11 -28.34
CA VAL A 394 -24.42 -6.51 -28.97
C VAL A 394 -24.69 -7.21 -30.30
N LYS A 395 -25.64 -8.14 -30.36
CA LYS A 395 -26.04 -8.82 -31.60
C LYS A 395 -26.59 -7.84 -32.65
N SER A 396 -27.28 -6.77 -32.25
CA SER A 396 -27.73 -5.70 -33.16
C SER A 396 -26.56 -4.90 -33.76
N ILE A 397 -25.49 -4.70 -33.00
CA ILE A 397 -24.31 -3.94 -33.43
C ILE A 397 -23.38 -4.78 -34.31
N GLU A 398 -23.06 -5.99 -33.87
CA GLU A 398 -22.04 -6.85 -34.51
C GLU A 398 -22.64 -7.78 -35.57
N GLY A 399 -23.96 -7.98 -35.57
CA GLY A 399 -24.66 -8.99 -36.36
C GLY A 399 -24.79 -10.33 -35.62
N GLU A 400 -25.75 -11.16 -36.04
CA GLU A 400 -25.93 -12.49 -35.46
C GLU A 400 -24.76 -13.42 -35.80
N GLY A 401 -24.10 -13.97 -34.76
CA GLY A 401 -23.04 -14.96 -34.93
C GLY A 401 -21.69 -14.39 -35.36
N ALA A 402 -21.42 -13.11 -35.11
CA ALA A 402 -20.12 -12.50 -35.38
C ALA A 402 -18.98 -13.29 -34.71
N LYS A 403 -17.95 -13.62 -35.50
CA LYS A 403 -16.74 -14.31 -35.01
C LYS A 403 -15.76 -13.35 -34.32
N GLU A 404 -15.80 -12.08 -34.70
CA GLU A 404 -14.99 -11.02 -34.11
C GLU A 404 -15.90 -10.00 -33.42
N HIS A 405 -15.60 -9.73 -32.15
CA HIS A 405 -16.35 -8.79 -31.34
C HIS A 405 -15.79 -7.38 -31.45
N PHE A 406 -16.68 -6.39 -31.35
CA PHE A 406 -16.30 -4.98 -31.35
C PHE A 406 -15.71 -4.61 -29.99
N THR A 407 -14.61 -3.85 -30.03
CA THR A 407 -14.10 -3.19 -28.83
C THR A 407 -14.84 -1.88 -28.60
N VAL A 408 -14.75 -1.34 -27.37
CA VAL A 408 -15.38 -0.05 -27.05
C VAL A 408 -14.79 1.07 -27.92
N GLN A 409 -13.50 1.00 -28.25
CA GLN A 409 -12.81 1.93 -29.14
C GLN A 409 -13.45 1.93 -30.53
N ARG A 410 -13.53 0.75 -31.17
CA ARG A 410 -14.12 0.58 -32.50
C ARG A 410 -15.58 1.01 -32.55
N TYR A 411 -16.34 0.74 -31.49
CA TYR A 411 -17.71 1.22 -31.39
C TYR A 411 -17.78 2.76 -31.31
N MET A 412 -16.91 3.39 -30.51
CA MET A 412 -16.91 4.83 -30.30
C MET A 412 -16.36 5.63 -31.50
N GLU A 413 -15.58 5.01 -32.37
CA GLU A 413 -15.13 5.56 -33.66
C GLU A 413 -16.27 5.70 -34.67
N LEU A 414 -17.34 4.91 -34.55
CA LEU A 414 -18.49 5.03 -35.43
C LEU A 414 -19.18 6.40 -35.28
N PRO A 415 -19.66 7.00 -36.38
CA PRO A 415 -20.45 8.23 -36.33
C PRO A 415 -21.62 8.09 -35.36
N GLU A 416 -21.92 9.15 -34.61
CA GLU A 416 -22.96 9.11 -33.58
C GLU A 416 -24.32 8.70 -34.15
N ALA A 417 -24.65 9.15 -35.37
CA ALA A 417 -25.89 8.78 -36.05
C ALA A 417 -26.01 7.26 -36.29
N GLN A 418 -24.89 6.61 -36.68
CA GLN A 418 -24.85 5.16 -36.90
C GLN A 418 -24.96 4.41 -35.57
N ARG A 419 -24.25 4.85 -34.53
CA ARG A 419 -24.36 4.24 -33.18
C ARG A 419 -25.77 4.30 -32.63
N ARG A 420 -26.44 5.45 -32.76
CA ARG A 420 -27.82 5.63 -32.33
C ARG A 420 -28.77 4.77 -33.16
N SER A 421 -28.57 4.66 -34.47
CA SER A 421 -29.39 3.80 -35.34
C SER A 421 -29.34 2.32 -34.89
N LEU A 422 -28.14 1.80 -34.62
CA LEU A 422 -27.93 0.40 -34.22
C LEU A 422 -28.43 0.07 -32.81
N THR A 423 -28.68 1.08 -31.97
CA THR A 423 -29.04 0.89 -30.55
C THR A 423 -30.43 1.43 -30.23
N VAL A 424 -30.61 2.74 -30.29
CA VAL A 424 -31.88 3.44 -30.04
C VAL A 424 -32.86 3.22 -31.18
N GLY A 425 -32.39 3.29 -32.43
CA GLY A 425 -33.22 3.07 -33.63
C GLY A 425 -33.80 1.65 -33.71
N ALA A 426 -33.11 0.66 -33.15
CA ALA A 426 -33.58 -0.71 -33.00
C ALA A 426 -34.59 -0.90 -31.84
N GLY A 427 -34.88 0.15 -31.05
CA GLY A 427 -35.75 0.10 -29.89
C GLY A 427 -35.15 -0.62 -28.67
N LEU A 428 -33.83 -0.86 -28.66
CA LEU A 428 -33.15 -1.64 -27.62
C LEU A 428 -32.65 -0.77 -26.46
N LEU A 429 -32.36 0.51 -26.72
CA LEU A 429 -31.96 1.50 -25.71
C LEU A 429 -32.84 2.75 -25.77
N SER A 430 -33.12 3.34 -24.62
CA SER A 430 -33.62 4.73 -24.55
C SER A 430 -32.49 5.74 -24.75
N ASP A 431 -32.84 6.97 -25.15
CA ASP A 431 -31.86 8.05 -25.30
C ASP A 431 -31.05 8.29 -24.02
N LYS A 432 -31.70 8.24 -22.85
CA LYS A 432 -31.01 8.40 -21.55
C LYS A 432 -29.98 7.29 -21.32
N GLN A 433 -30.35 6.03 -21.56
CA GLN A 433 -29.45 4.90 -21.38
C GLN A 433 -28.28 4.95 -22.37
N TYR A 434 -28.53 5.36 -23.60
CA TYR A 434 -27.47 5.59 -24.59
C TYR A 434 -26.51 6.69 -24.11
N THR A 435 -27.02 7.83 -23.63
CA THR A 435 -26.17 8.91 -23.12
C THR A 435 -25.33 8.51 -21.92
N ASP A 436 -25.88 7.74 -20.97
CA ASP A 436 -25.13 7.21 -19.82
C ASP A 436 -24.02 6.23 -20.28
N ALA A 437 -24.33 5.32 -21.20
CA ALA A 437 -23.33 4.41 -21.78
C ALA A 437 -22.18 5.12 -22.49
N VAL A 438 -22.49 6.13 -23.31
CA VAL A 438 -21.49 6.95 -24.00
C VAL A 438 -20.70 7.81 -23.00
N SER A 439 -21.34 8.30 -21.94
CA SER A 439 -20.69 9.08 -20.87
C SER A 439 -19.66 8.24 -20.12
N VAL A 440 -20.02 6.99 -19.77
CA VAL A 440 -19.09 6.05 -19.12
C VAL A 440 -17.96 5.68 -20.06
N ALA A 441 -18.24 5.39 -21.35
CA ALA A 441 -17.22 5.06 -22.34
C ALA A 441 -16.13 6.14 -22.46
N LYS A 442 -16.52 7.42 -22.40
CA LYS A 442 -15.61 8.58 -22.44
C LYS A 442 -14.80 8.81 -21.16
N GLN A 443 -15.08 8.08 -20.08
CA GLN A 443 -14.36 8.16 -18.80
C GLN A 443 -13.44 6.95 -18.57
N LEU A 444 -13.43 5.96 -19.47
CA LEU A 444 -12.61 4.76 -19.31
C LEU A 444 -11.11 5.09 -19.45
N PRO A 445 -10.25 4.64 -18.51
CA PRO A 445 -8.82 4.94 -18.54
C PRO A 445 -8.07 4.01 -19.49
N MET A 446 -8.19 4.26 -20.80
CA MET A 446 -7.41 3.56 -21.83
C MET A 446 -6.00 4.17 -21.91
N LEU A 447 -4.99 3.35 -21.62
CA LEU A 447 -3.59 3.75 -21.61
C LEU A 447 -2.95 3.41 -22.97
N GLN A 448 -2.64 4.42 -23.78
CA GLN A 448 -2.05 4.24 -25.11
C GLN A 448 -0.56 4.61 -25.10
N PRO A 449 0.34 3.72 -25.56
CA PRO A 449 1.77 4.05 -25.68
C PRO A 449 2.01 5.04 -26.82
N GLU A 450 2.88 6.02 -26.59
CA GLU A 450 3.33 7.01 -27.58
C GLU A 450 4.78 6.76 -28.00
N ARG A 451 5.64 6.44 -27.02
CA ARG A 451 7.05 6.12 -27.27
C ARG A 451 7.49 5.04 -26.30
N ILE A 452 8.16 4.01 -26.83
CA ILE A 452 8.74 2.92 -26.06
C ILE A 452 10.19 2.81 -26.47
N PHE A 453 11.11 2.86 -25.51
CA PHE A 453 12.52 2.73 -25.79
C PHE A 453 13.25 2.13 -24.59
N PHE A 454 14.40 1.54 -24.87
CA PHE A 454 15.33 1.06 -23.87
C PHE A 454 16.41 2.12 -23.64
N LYS A 455 16.87 2.22 -22.39
CA LYS A 455 18.03 3.04 -22.04
C LYS A 455 18.80 2.39 -20.89
N VAL A 456 20.09 2.68 -20.81
CA VAL A 456 20.90 2.43 -19.61
C VAL A 456 21.16 3.79 -18.97
N MET A 457 21.15 3.84 -17.63
CA MET A 457 21.40 5.11 -16.93
C MET A 457 22.88 5.45 -17.05
N GLY A 458 23.20 6.64 -17.56
CA GLY A 458 24.59 7.11 -17.70
C GLY A 458 25.34 6.60 -18.94
N GLU A 459 24.81 5.60 -19.67
CA GLU A 459 25.41 5.09 -20.91
C GLU A 459 24.44 5.33 -22.09
N LYS A 460 24.95 5.89 -23.20
CA LYS A 460 24.16 6.07 -24.45
C LYS A 460 23.86 4.76 -25.16
N VAL A 461 24.73 3.76 -24.97
CA VAL A 461 24.71 2.48 -25.66
C VAL A 461 24.41 1.37 -24.65
N ILE A 462 23.58 0.41 -25.03
CA ILE A 462 23.23 -0.70 -24.14
C ILE A 462 24.28 -1.80 -24.28
N THR A 463 25.06 -1.98 -23.22
CA THR A 463 26.12 -3.00 -23.15
C THR A 463 25.59 -4.34 -22.64
N PRO A 464 26.25 -5.48 -22.93
CA PRO A 464 25.81 -6.79 -22.48
C PRO A 464 25.84 -6.92 -20.96
N SER A 465 24.87 -7.64 -20.38
CA SER A 465 24.73 -7.82 -18.92
C SER A 465 24.49 -6.54 -18.10
N SER A 466 24.26 -5.39 -18.76
CA SER A 466 23.93 -4.13 -18.10
C SER A 466 22.52 -4.13 -17.49
N LEU A 467 22.26 -3.19 -16.58
CA LEU A 467 20.92 -2.95 -16.04
C LEU A 467 20.15 -2.01 -16.98
N VAL A 468 19.38 -2.59 -17.90
CA VAL A 468 18.58 -1.82 -18.86
C VAL A 468 17.25 -1.39 -18.25
N GLN A 469 16.83 -0.17 -18.56
CA GLN A 469 15.54 0.39 -18.24
C GLN A 469 14.67 0.47 -19.50
N LEU A 470 13.54 -0.23 -19.49
CA LEU A 470 12.45 0.00 -20.43
C LEU A 470 11.66 1.22 -19.96
N VAL A 471 11.61 2.25 -20.80
CA VAL A 471 10.80 3.45 -20.60
C VAL A 471 9.60 3.41 -21.54
N VAL A 472 8.41 3.37 -20.96
CA VAL A 472 7.13 3.46 -21.69
C VAL A 472 6.52 4.82 -21.40
N LYS A 473 6.46 5.67 -22.42
CA LYS A 473 5.74 6.94 -22.41
C LYS A 473 4.35 6.68 -22.97
N ALA A 474 3.32 6.91 -22.15
CA ALA A 474 1.95 6.59 -22.51
C ALA A 474 0.98 7.68 -22.05
N ARG A 475 -0.14 7.83 -22.76
CA ARG A 475 -1.20 8.78 -22.41
C ARG A 475 -2.49 8.04 -22.11
N PHE A 476 -3.29 8.59 -21.20
CA PHE A 476 -4.66 8.15 -21.02
C PHE A 476 -5.55 8.85 -22.05
N ILE A 477 -6.05 8.09 -23.02
CA ILE A 477 -6.93 8.58 -24.09
C ILE A 477 -8.23 7.79 -24.03
N PRO A 478 -9.26 8.29 -23.33
CA PRO A 478 -10.53 7.59 -23.25
C PRO A 478 -11.19 7.39 -24.63
N PRO A 479 -11.88 6.26 -24.85
CA PRO A 479 -12.61 6.00 -26.09
C PRO A 479 -13.60 7.11 -26.45
N GLY A 480 -13.59 7.55 -27.72
CA GLY A 480 -14.48 8.60 -28.22
C GLY A 480 -14.05 10.03 -27.90
N SER A 481 -12.77 10.24 -27.56
CA SER A 481 -12.14 11.56 -27.49
C SER A 481 -11.96 12.14 -28.90
N THR A 482 -12.52 13.33 -29.17
CA THR A 482 -12.54 13.94 -30.51
C THR A 482 -11.44 14.99 -30.74
N SER A 483 -10.82 15.51 -29.68
CA SER A 483 -9.86 16.61 -29.74
C SER A 483 -8.63 16.31 -28.86
N VAL A 484 -7.87 15.28 -29.23
CA VAL A 484 -6.63 14.90 -28.52
C VAL A 484 -5.51 15.84 -28.96
N PRO A 485 -4.86 16.60 -28.04
CA PRO A 485 -3.73 17.46 -28.39
C PRO A 485 -2.53 16.66 -28.94
N PRO A 486 -1.72 17.22 -29.86
CA PRO A 486 -0.47 16.61 -30.26
C PRO A 486 0.48 16.52 -29.05
N VAL A 487 1.35 15.51 -29.04
CA VAL A 487 2.31 15.32 -27.95
C VAL A 487 3.45 16.31 -28.09
N ASN A 488 3.83 16.97 -26.99
CA ASN A 488 5.06 17.75 -26.94
C ASN A 488 6.28 16.80 -26.98
N PRO A 489 7.23 16.96 -27.93
CA PRO A 489 8.39 16.07 -28.03
C PRO A 489 9.18 15.92 -26.74
N ILE A 490 9.30 17.00 -25.95
CA ILE A 490 10.01 17.03 -24.66
C ILE A 490 9.39 16.06 -23.64
N ASP A 491 8.07 15.87 -23.64
CA ASP A 491 7.42 14.95 -22.70
C ASP A 491 7.72 13.46 -23.01
N LEU A 492 8.12 13.17 -24.25
CA LEU A 492 8.52 11.83 -24.71
C LEU A 492 9.97 11.50 -24.35
N GLU A 493 10.77 12.49 -23.99
CA GLU A 493 12.14 12.30 -23.54
C GLU A 493 12.16 11.91 -22.06
N ASP A 494 13.16 11.13 -21.67
CA ASP A 494 13.40 10.76 -20.27
C ASP A 494 14.83 11.11 -19.90
N ILE A 495 15.02 12.37 -19.53
CA ILE A 495 16.30 12.98 -19.17
C ILE A 495 16.84 12.34 -17.89
N ASP A 496 18.13 12.01 -17.90
CA ASP A 496 18.82 11.43 -16.75
C ASP A 496 19.00 12.46 -15.61
N PRO A 497 19.03 12.00 -14.34
CA PRO A 497 19.41 12.85 -13.23
C PRO A 497 20.82 13.40 -13.42
N ASP A 498 21.07 14.60 -12.88
CA ASP A 498 22.42 15.17 -12.78
C ASP A 498 23.35 14.15 -12.10
N GLU A 499 24.61 14.06 -12.54
CA GLU A 499 25.62 13.11 -12.03
C GLU A 499 25.82 13.21 -10.51
N ASP A 500 25.60 14.40 -9.95
CA ASP A 500 25.69 14.68 -8.51
C ASP A 500 24.52 14.09 -7.68
N ASP A 501 23.44 13.64 -8.31
CA ASP A 501 22.24 13.10 -7.65
C ASP A 501 22.27 11.57 -7.53
N LEU A 502 23.27 11.07 -6.78
CA LEU A 502 23.49 9.63 -6.56
C LEU A 502 22.25 8.88 -6.06
N GLU A 503 21.40 9.50 -5.25
CA GLU A 503 20.16 8.85 -4.78
C GLU A 503 19.14 8.65 -5.92
N ALA A 504 19.12 9.54 -6.90
CA ALA A 504 18.28 9.41 -8.10
C ALA A 504 18.88 8.45 -9.12
N LEU A 505 20.20 8.48 -9.30
CA LEU A 505 20.95 7.50 -10.11
C LEU A 505 20.72 6.07 -9.59
N MET A 506 20.76 5.89 -8.26
CA MET A 506 20.49 4.60 -7.61
C MET A 506 18.99 4.26 -7.54
N GLY A 507 18.11 5.07 -8.15
CA GLY A 507 16.67 4.85 -8.20
C GLY A 507 15.95 4.92 -6.84
N ARG A 508 16.61 5.44 -5.79
CA ARG A 508 16.05 5.56 -4.44
C ARG A 508 15.14 6.77 -4.29
N LYS A 509 15.38 7.79 -5.11
CA LYS A 509 14.54 9.00 -5.20
C LYS A 509 14.30 9.37 -6.66
N PRO A 510 13.20 10.07 -6.97
CA PRO A 510 13.04 10.67 -8.28
C PRO A 510 14.11 11.73 -8.51
N ALA A 511 14.63 11.82 -9.75
CA ALA A 511 15.61 12.83 -10.16
C ALA A 511 15.17 14.25 -9.79
N LYS A 512 16.05 15.03 -9.14
CA LYS A 512 15.83 16.47 -8.87
C LYS A 512 15.49 17.27 -10.13
N ASN A 513 15.91 16.79 -11.30
CA ASN A 513 15.66 17.39 -12.62
C ASN A 513 14.20 17.31 -13.11
N ARG A 514 13.31 16.58 -12.42
CA ARG A 514 11.86 16.70 -12.64
C ARG A 514 11.27 18.04 -12.15
N ALA A 515 12.08 18.91 -11.55
CA ALA A 515 11.74 20.30 -11.28
C ALA A 515 11.53 21.06 -12.60
N THR A 516 10.27 21.38 -12.92
CA THR A 516 9.93 22.33 -14.00
C THR A 516 10.73 23.62 -13.81
N LYS A 517 11.57 23.99 -14.79
CA LYS A 517 12.09 25.36 -14.89
C LYS A 517 10.90 26.27 -15.24
N MET A 518 10.58 27.23 -14.37
CA MET A 518 9.79 28.39 -14.78
C MET A 518 10.66 29.32 -15.64
N GLU A 519 10.03 30.17 -16.46
CA GLU A 519 10.70 31.21 -17.27
C GLU A 519 11.68 32.11 -16.48
N ASP A 520 11.57 32.12 -15.15
CA ASP A 520 12.36 32.97 -14.24
C ASP A 520 13.53 32.23 -13.53
N GLY A 521 13.97 31.08 -14.08
CA GLY A 521 15.22 30.40 -13.66
C GLY A 521 15.21 29.72 -12.27
N LYS A 522 14.11 29.77 -11.52
CA LYS A 522 13.98 29.09 -10.20
C LYS A 522 13.58 27.62 -10.36
N LYS A 523 14.45 26.68 -9.96
CA LYS A 523 14.13 25.25 -9.82
C LYS A 523 13.19 25.05 -8.61
N VAL A 524 11.92 24.70 -8.84
CA VAL A 524 11.00 24.27 -7.77
C VAL A 524 10.97 22.75 -7.77
N GLU A 525 11.34 22.12 -6.65
CA GLU A 525 11.19 20.67 -6.47
C GLU A 525 9.72 20.30 -6.72
N ALA A 526 9.44 19.70 -7.88
CA ALA A 526 8.13 19.16 -8.18
C ALA A 526 7.92 17.96 -7.26
N LYS A 527 7.19 18.17 -6.16
CA LYS A 527 6.71 17.07 -5.33
C LYS A 527 5.88 16.18 -6.24
N ILE A 528 6.40 15.00 -6.59
CA ILE A 528 5.67 14.03 -7.42
C ILE A 528 4.51 13.54 -6.55
N GLU A 529 3.35 14.14 -6.75
CA GLU A 529 2.12 13.65 -6.16
C GLU A 529 1.72 12.40 -6.94
N THR A 530 1.75 11.25 -6.27
CA THR A 530 1.29 9.99 -6.84
C THR A 530 -0.23 10.07 -7.01
N ILE A 531 -0.70 10.14 -8.24
CA ILE A 531 -2.12 10.27 -8.56
C ILE A 531 -2.71 8.91 -8.85
N GLN A 532 -3.86 8.63 -8.23
CA GLN A 532 -4.58 7.39 -8.43
C GLN A 532 -5.54 7.53 -9.62
N PRO A 533 -5.65 6.51 -10.48
CA PRO A 533 -6.71 6.44 -11.46
C PRO A 533 -8.07 6.27 -10.76
N PRO A 534 -9.17 6.58 -11.45
CA PRO A 534 -10.48 6.33 -10.89
C PRO A 534 -10.71 4.83 -10.68
N LEU A 535 -11.55 4.50 -9.69
CA LEU A 535 -11.98 3.13 -9.43
C LEU A 535 -12.62 2.51 -10.68
N ALA A 536 -12.47 1.20 -10.81
CA ALA A 536 -13.08 0.44 -11.89
C ALA A 536 -14.61 0.67 -11.89
N HIS A 537 -15.17 1.04 -13.04
CA HIS A 537 -16.63 1.00 -13.23
C HIS A 537 -17.04 -0.47 -13.36
N ALA A 538 -17.44 -1.05 -12.22
CA ALA A 538 -17.77 -2.47 -12.09
C ALA A 538 -19.03 -2.65 -11.20
N PRO A 539 -20.22 -2.26 -11.70
CA PRO A 539 -21.44 -2.19 -10.88
C PRO A 539 -21.94 -3.56 -10.37
N TYR A 540 -21.49 -4.66 -10.99
CA TYR A 540 -21.90 -6.02 -10.62
C TYR A 540 -21.02 -6.66 -9.55
N LEU A 541 -19.80 -6.15 -9.35
CA LEU A 541 -18.85 -6.69 -8.38
C LEU A 541 -19.17 -6.17 -6.97
N ALA A 542 -19.30 -7.08 -6.00
CA ALA A 542 -19.55 -6.73 -4.60
C ALA A 542 -18.31 -6.20 -3.85
N ARG A 543 -17.39 -5.53 -4.57
CA ARG A 543 -16.13 -4.97 -4.09
C ARG A 543 -15.73 -3.78 -4.97
N ASP A 544 -15.21 -2.72 -4.37
CA ASP A 544 -14.50 -1.67 -5.14
C ASP A 544 -13.12 -2.16 -5.51
N HIS A 545 -12.70 -1.95 -6.75
CA HIS A 545 -11.38 -2.35 -7.23
C HIS A 545 -10.66 -1.16 -7.87
N SER A 546 -9.41 -0.97 -7.48
CA SER A 546 -8.53 0.01 -8.12
C SER A 546 -7.85 -0.66 -9.31
N PRO A 547 -8.02 -0.15 -10.54
CA PRO A 547 -7.40 -0.74 -11.72
C PRO A 547 -5.88 -0.82 -11.59
N ARG A 548 -5.31 -1.88 -12.16
CA ARG A 548 -3.86 -2.12 -12.19
C ARG A 548 -3.42 -2.39 -13.63
N TRP A 549 -2.27 -1.85 -14.01
CA TRP A 549 -1.66 -2.07 -15.31
C TRP A 549 -0.43 -2.94 -15.14
N ASN A 550 -0.45 -4.12 -15.74
CA ASN A 550 0.64 -5.07 -15.72
C ASN A 550 1.40 -4.95 -17.04
N ILE A 551 2.68 -4.56 -16.96
CA ILE A 551 3.56 -4.44 -18.10
C ILE A 551 4.65 -5.49 -17.99
N PHE A 552 4.79 -6.32 -19.02
CA PHE A 552 5.80 -7.38 -19.07
C PHE A 552 6.27 -7.65 -20.50
N LEU A 553 7.40 -8.33 -20.62
CA LEU A 553 7.98 -8.73 -21.90
C LEU A 553 7.88 -10.24 -22.08
N ALA A 554 7.51 -10.65 -23.29
CA ALA A 554 7.47 -12.04 -23.70
C ALA A 554 8.30 -12.28 -24.96
N ASP A 555 8.85 -13.48 -25.09
CA ASP A 555 9.41 -13.98 -26.34
C ASP A 555 8.27 -14.54 -27.20
N GLY A 556 7.98 -13.86 -28.30
CA GLY A 556 6.92 -14.26 -29.24
C GLY A 556 7.18 -15.59 -29.94
N LYS A 557 8.45 -16.02 -30.06
CA LYS A 557 8.81 -17.29 -30.72
C LYS A 557 8.60 -18.48 -29.80
N GLN A 558 8.95 -18.33 -28.52
CA GLN A 558 8.88 -19.40 -27.52
C GLN A 558 7.53 -19.45 -26.79
N GLY A 559 6.73 -18.37 -26.85
CA GLY A 559 5.49 -18.26 -26.08
C GLY A 559 5.74 -18.23 -24.56
N LYS A 560 6.91 -17.73 -24.16
CA LYS A 560 7.36 -17.65 -22.76
C LYS A 560 7.59 -16.22 -22.34
N MET A 561 7.40 -15.98 -21.05
CA MET A 561 7.75 -14.72 -20.42
C MET A 561 9.27 -14.56 -20.39
N ALA A 562 9.76 -13.39 -20.83
CA ALA A 562 11.16 -13.01 -20.74
C ALA A 562 11.42 -12.19 -19.48
N VAL A 563 10.57 -11.19 -19.21
CA VAL A 563 10.68 -10.31 -18.04
C VAL A 563 9.36 -10.35 -17.27
N PRO A 564 9.37 -10.58 -15.94
CA PRO A 564 8.16 -10.62 -15.13
C PRO A 564 7.41 -9.28 -15.11
N PRO A 565 6.10 -9.29 -14.79
CA PRO A 565 5.30 -8.08 -14.84
C PRO A 565 5.62 -7.10 -13.73
N PHE A 566 5.66 -5.83 -14.12
CA PHE A 566 5.65 -4.69 -13.23
C PHE A 566 4.22 -4.14 -13.18
N THR A 567 3.65 -4.12 -11.98
CA THR A 567 2.28 -3.66 -11.75
C THR A 567 2.26 -2.20 -11.34
N PHE A 568 1.68 -1.35 -12.18
CA PHE A 568 1.48 0.08 -11.92
C PHE A 568 0.05 0.33 -11.44
N THR A 569 -0.08 1.09 -10.35
CA THR A 569 -1.38 1.45 -9.74
C THR A 569 -1.56 2.95 -9.51
N THR A 570 -0.47 3.72 -9.66
CA THR A 570 -0.41 5.17 -9.48
C THR A 570 0.42 5.79 -10.58
N PHE A 571 0.16 7.06 -10.89
CA PHE A 571 0.77 7.79 -12.00
C PHE A 571 1.29 9.16 -11.55
N ASP A 572 2.18 9.75 -12.34
CA ASP A 572 2.92 10.96 -11.95
C ASP A 572 2.13 12.26 -12.21
N LYS A 573 1.25 12.27 -13.21
CA LYS A 573 0.49 13.44 -13.64
C LYS A 573 -1.02 13.18 -13.57
N PRO A 574 -1.87 14.20 -13.37
CA PRO A 574 -3.32 14.01 -13.28
C PRO A 574 -3.88 13.47 -14.60
N ILE A 575 -4.74 12.45 -14.48
CA ILE A 575 -5.37 11.75 -15.62
C ILE A 575 -6.63 12.49 -16.08
N PHE A 576 -7.43 12.96 -15.13
CA PHE A 576 -8.62 13.77 -15.34
C PHE A 576 -8.48 15.09 -14.60
N ASP A 577 -9.07 16.15 -15.14
CA ASP A 577 -9.22 17.43 -14.45
C ASP A 577 -10.31 17.36 -13.37
N GLU A 578 -10.47 18.42 -12.57
CA GLU A 578 -11.51 18.50 -11.54
C GLU A 578 -12.94 18.41 -12.12
N ALA A 579 -13.12 18.74 -13.40
CA ALA A 579 -14.38 18.64 -14.12
C ALA A 579 -14.64 17.22 -14.69
N GLY A 580 -13.66 16.30 -14.60
CA GLY A 580 -13.73 14.94 -15.12
C GLY A 580 -13.39 14.80 -16.61
N LYS A 581 -12.78 15.81 -17.24
CA LYS A 581 -12.27 15.75 -18.61
C LYS A 581 -10.85 15.17 -18.62
N PRO A 582 -10.48 14.38 -19.65
CA PRO A 582 -9.13 13.85 -19.77
C PRO A 582 -8.12 14.98 -20.02
N THR A 583 -6.99 14.95 -19.32
CA THR A 583 -5.90 15.94 -19.46
C THR A 583 -4.93 15.58 -20.60
N PHE A 584 -4.89 14.31 -21.00
CA PHE A 584 -3.94 13.74 -21.98
C PHE A 584 -2.46 13.92 -21.60
N ASN A 585 -2.16 14.08 -20.31
CA ASN A 585 -0.78 14.17 -19.83
C ASN A 585 0.01 12.88 -20.13
N VAL A 586 1.25 13.04 -20.61
CA VAL A 586 2.17 11.91 -20.80
C VAL A 586 2.62 11.37 -19.44
N GLN A 587 2.32 10.10 -19.21
CA GLN A 587 2.77 9.31 -18.08
C GLN A 587 4.06 8.59 -18.46
N THR A 588 4.97 8.48 -17.50
CA THR A 588 6.24 7.76 -17.68
C THR A 588 6.22 6.52 -16.81
N LEU A 589 6.28 5.35 -17.44
CA LEU A 589 6.35 4.07 -16.76
C LEU A 589 7.74 3.48 -17.00
N LYS A 590 8.43 3.12 -15.93
CA LYS A 590 9.81 2.66 -15.97
C LYS A 590 9.90 1.27 -15.38
N MET A 591 10.59 0.39 -16.09
CA MET A 591 10.84 -0.99 -15.68
C MET A 591 12.32 -1.30 -15.88
N GLN A 592 12.99 -1.79 -14.84
CA GLN A 592 14.41 -2.16 -14.91
C GLN A 592 14.55 -3.67 -14.91
N PHE A 593 15.41 -4.19 -15.78
CA PHE A 593 15.76 -5.60 -15.85
C PHE A 593 17.19 -5.76 -16.36
N GLN A 594 17.76 -6.95 -16.20
CA GLN A 594 19.11 -7.23 -16.67
C GLN A 594 19.09 -7.59 -18.16
N ALA A 595 19.94 -6.93 -18.95
CA ALA A 595 20.11 -7.22 -20.36
C ALA A 595 20.78 -8.60 -20.55
N PRO A 596 20.46 -9.34 -21.63
CA PRO A 596 21.19 -10.53 -22.03
C PRO A 596 22.71 -10.31 -22.13
N PRO A 597 23.53 -11.35 -21.88
CA PRO A 597 24.99 -11.26 -21.95
C PRO A 597 25.54 -11.31 -23.39
N GLN A 598 24.68 -11.56 -24.38
CA GLN A 598 25.08 -11.69 -25.78
C GLN A 598 24.83 -10.37 -26.51
N VAL A 599 25.77 -9.99 -27.38
CA VAL A 599 25.64 -8.85 -28.30
C VAL A 599 24.66 -9.24 -29.42
N GLY A 600 23.81 -8.30 -29.82
CA GLY A 600 22.85 -8.47 -30.91
C GLY A 600 21.45 -7.92 -30.61
N ASP A 601 20.55 -8.16 -31.56
CA ASP A 601 19.18 -7.65 -31.53
C ASP A 601 18.22 -8.69 -30.93
N PHE A 602 17.59 -8.33 -29.81
CA PHE A 602 16.60 -9.15 -29.13
C PHE A 602 15.21 -8.58 -29.36
N THR A 603 14.34 -9.34 -30.01
CA THR A 603 12.95 -8.93 -30.26
C THR A 603 12.04 -9.45 -29.15
N PHE A 604 11.27 -8.55 -28.55
CA PHE A 604 10.30 -8.86 -27.52
C PHE A 604 8.91 -8.40 -27.93
N ILE A 605 7.89 -9.06 -27.38
CA ILE A 605 6.52 -8.58 -27.38
C ILE A 605 6.24 -7.95 -26.02
N LEU A 606 6.04 -6.64 -26.02
CA LEU A 606 5.54 -5.89 -24.87
C LEU A 606 4.05 -6.14 -24.72
N HIS A 607 3.64 -6.61 -23.55
CA HIS A 607 2.25 -6.69 -23.15
C HIS A 607 1.94 -5.61 -22.13
N MET A 608 0.95 -4.77 -22.41
CA MET A 608 0.40 -3.78 -21.49
C MET A 608 -1.06 -4.13 -21.22
N ILE A 609 -1.31 -4.82 -20.10
CA ILE A 609 -2.64 -5.40 -19.79
C ILE A 609 -3.24 -4.72 -18.57
N CYS A 610 -4.48 -4.24 -18.70
CA CYS A 610 -5.25 -3.74 -17.56
C CYS A 610 -6.00 -4.90 -16.91
N ASP A 611 -5.97 -5.04 -15.59
CA ASP A 611 -6.66 -6.15 -14.91
C ASP A 611 -8.19 -6.00 -14.84
N SER A 612 -8.72 -4.81 -15.14
CA SER A 612 -10.09 -4.39 -14.78
C SER A 612 -11.04 -4.16 -15.95
N TYR A 613 -10.54 -3.93 -17.16
CA TYR A 613 -11.35 -3.57 -18.32
C TYR A 613 -11.03 -4.49 -19.50
N LEU A 614 -12.06 -4.86 -20.25
CA LEU A 614 -11.90 -5.73 -21.41
C LEU A 614 -11.56 -4.91 -22.65
N GLY A 615 -10.59 -5.39 -23.43
CA GLY A 615 -10.25 -4.83 -24.74
C GLY A 615 -9.52 -3.48 -24.68
N LEU A 616 -9.02 -3.06 -23.52
CA LEU A 616 -8.18 -1.86 -23.36
C LEU A 616 -6.68 -2.19 -23.32
N ASP A 617 -6.31 -3.42 -23.70
CA ASP A 617 -4.94 -3.91 -23.67
C ASP A 617 -4.17 -3.48 -24.91
N ASN A 618 -2.87 -3.25 -24.76
CA ASN A 618 -1.97 -2.93 -25.87
C ASN A 618 -0.85 -3.97 -25.98
N MET A 619 -0.46 -4.27 -27.22
CA MET A 619 0.69 -5.10 -27.53
C MET A 619 1.58 -4.38 -28.53
N ALA A 620 2.88 -4.39 -28.30
CA ALA A 620 3.85 -3.78 -29.20
C ALA A 620 5.07 -4.69 -29.35
N GLN A 621 5.54 -4.88 -30.59
CA GLN A 621 6.81 -5.53 -30.82
C GLN A 621 7.92 -4.49 -30.66
N ILE A 622 8.91 -4.80 -29.83
CA ILE A 622 10.04 -3.91 -29.54
C ILE A 622 11.35 -4.67 -29.70
N THR A 623 12.40 -3.98 -30.13
CA THR A 623 13.73 -4.55 -30.32
C THR A 623 14.70 -3.90 -29.34
N LEU A 624 15.39 -4.74 -28.57
CA LEU A 624 16.50 -4.35 -27.71
C LEU A 624 17.79 -4.56 -28.51
N HIS A 625 18.48 -3.46 -28.81
CA HIS A 625 19.78 -3.48 -29.46
C HIS A 625 20.87 -3.51 -28.40
N ILE A 626 21.67 -4.58 -28.37
CA ILE A 626 22.82 -4.71 -27.47
C ILE A 626 24.08 -4.63 -28.34
N ASP A 627 24.87 -3.61 -28.09
CA ASP A 627 26.11 -3.32 -28.82
C ASP A 627 27.34 -3.83 -28.05
N ASP A 628 28.48 -3.93 -28.75
CA ASP A 628 29.76 -4.29 -28.15
C ASP A 628 30.24 -3.18 -27.18
N PRO A 629 30.73 -3.51 -25.97
CA PRO A 629 31.36 -2.56 -25.06
C PRO A 629 32.39 -1.63 -25.70
N ALA A 630 33.13 -2.08 -26.72
CA ALA A 630 34.11 -1.24 -27.43
C ALA A 630 33.46 -0.04 -28.15
N LYS A 631 32.23 -0.21 -28.63
CA LYS A 631 31.45 0.87 -29.27
C LYS A 631 30.93 1.87 -28.25
N ALA A 632 30.61 1.42 -27.03
CA ALA A 632 30.23 2.32 -25.94
C ALA A 632 31.40 3.25 -25.54
N ALA A 633 32.62 2.69 -25.40
CA ALA A 633 33.82 3.47 -25.10
C ALA A 633 34.14 4.51 -26.19
N ALA A 634 33.96 4.18 -27.47
CA ALA A 634 34.17 5.13 -28.56
C ALA A 634 33.17 6.30 -28.55
N VAL A 635 31.92 6.06 -28.13
CA VAL A 635 30.89 7.11 -28.03
C VAL A 635 31.14 8.02 -26.82
N GLU A 636 31.64 7.46 -25.70
CA GLU A 636 32.07 8.27 -24.54
C GLU A 636 33.30 9.13 -24.88
N GLU A 637 34.29 8.58 -25.59
CA GLU A 637 35.47 9.34 -26.04
C GLU A 637 35.12 10.50 -26.99
N GLU A 638 34.11 10.34 -27.86
CA GLU A 638 33.63 11.44 -28.71
C GLU A 638 32.94 12.57 -27.91
N ASP A 639 32.28 12.27 -26.79
CA ASP A 639 31.64 13.28 -25.94
C ASP A 639 32.64 13.99 -25.02
N ASP A 640 33.64 13.28 -24.49
CA ASP A 640 34.72 13.87 -23.67
C ASP A 640 35.63 14.78 -24.49
N ILE A 641 35.69 14.58 -25.81
CA ILE A 641 36.36 15.47 -26.78
C ILE A 641 35.32 16.40 -27.43
N SER A 642 34.43 17.01 -26.65
CA SER A 642 33.81 18.27 -27.08
C SER A 642 34.89 19.37 -27.06
N GLU A 643 35.65 19.49 -28.16
CA GLU A 643 36.52 20.66 -28.37
C GLU A 643 35.66 21.92 -28.16
N PRO A 644 36.12 22.90 -27.37
CA PRO A 644 35.30 24.05 -27.03
C PRO A 644 34.84 24.74 -28.31
N ASP A 645 33.52 24.79 -28.52
CA ASP A 645 32.91 25.50 -29.64
C ASP A 645 33.55 26.89 -29.78
N GLU A 646 33.82 27.32 -31.02
CA GLU A 646 34.54 28.56 -31.37
C GLU A 646 33.96 29.83 -30.69
N ASP A 647 32.67 29.78 -30.31
CA ASP A 647 31.95 30.88 -29.66
C ASP A 647 32.00 30.86 -28.12
N SER A 648 32.63 29.85 -27.52
CA SER A 648 32.90 29.83 -26.08
C SER A 648 34.17 30.65 -25.76
N ILE A 649 34.17 31.36 -24.63
CA ILE A 649 35.35 32.12 -24.15
C ILE A 649 36.60 31.21 -24.04
N ALA A 650 36.40 29.91 -23.77
CA ALA A 650 37.46 28.91 -23.71
C ALA A 650 38.09 28.64 -25.08
N GLY A 651 37.28 28.48 -26.14
CA GLY A 651 37.76 28.29 -27.52
C GLY A 651 38.53 29.52 -28.04
N GLN A 652 38.04 30.72 -27.75
CA GLN A 652 38.73 31.97 -28.11
C GLN A 652 40.07 32.13 -27.36
N MET A 653 40.12 31.77 -26.08
CA MET A 653 41.36 31.82 -25.28
C MET A 653 42.40 30.80 -25.77
N GLN A 654 41.96 29.63 -26.23
CA GLN A 654 42.85 28.61 -26.78
C GLN A 654 43.42 29.04 -28.13
N ALA A 655 42.59 29.59 -29.03
CA ALA A 655 43.03 30.15 -30.31
C ALA A 655 44.02 31.33 -30.14
N ILE A 656 43.79 32.18 -29.14
CA ILE A 656 44.73 33.28 -28.79
C ILE A 656 46.05 32.72 -28.24
N LYS A 657 46.01 31.60 -27.50
CA LYS A 657 47.19 31.01 -26.85
C LYS A 657 48.05 30.18 -27.81
N THR A 658 47.45 29.47 -28.77
CA THR A 658 48.16 28.57 -29.69
C THR A 658 48.38 29.16 -31.09
N GLY A 659 47.69 30.25 -31.44
CA GLY A 659 47.86 30.95 -32.72
C GLY A 659 47.35 30.18 -33.94
N GLN A 660 46.71 29.03 -33.75
CA GLN A 660 46.04 28.27 -34.82
C GLN A 660 44.53 28.29 -34.60
N ALA A 661 43.79 28.63 -35.66
CA ALA A 661 42.35 28.41 -35.70
C ALA A 661 42.06 26.89 -35.78
N PRO A 662 41.06 26.37 -35.04
CA PRO A 662 40.72 24.95 -35.11
C PRO A 662 40.25 24.56 -36.52
N LYS A 663 40.56 23.32 -36.94
CA LYS A 663 40.26 22.84 -38.30
C LYS A 663 38.76 22.63 -38.47
N LYS A 664 38.18 23.29 -39.47
CA LYS A 664 36.79 23.14 -39.90
C LYS A 664 36.54 21.73 -40.43
N LYS A 665 35.67 20.94 -39.79
CA LYS A 665 35.11 19.72 -40.41
C LYS A 665 34.06 20.15 -41.46
N SER A 666 34.33 19.87 -42.73
CA SER A 666 33.36 20.03 -43.82
C SER A 666 32.23 19.01 -43.66
N LYS A 667 31.01 19.48 -43.84
CA LYS A 667 29.78 18.70 -43.88
C LYS A 667 29.61 18.19 -45.30
N ASP A 668 30.07 16.98 -45.59
CA ASP A 668 29.79 16.35 -46.89
C ASP A 668 28.44 15.65 -46.85
N SER A 669 27.54 16.18 -47.68
CA SER A 669 26.37 15.52 -48.23
C SER A 669 26.74 14.98 -49.62
N ASP A 670 26.40 13.73 -49.89
CA ASP A 670 26.52 13.03 -51.18
C ASP A 670 26.11 13.91 -52.39
N ASP A 671 26.89 13.90 -53.49
CA ASP A 671 26.48 13.25 -54.75
C ASP A 671 27.61 13.19 -55.80
N SER A 672 27.46 12.22 -56.70
CA SER A 672 28.32 11.75 -57.80
C SER A 672 28.87 12.79 -58.80
N SER A 673 30.08 12.56 -59.33
CA SER A 673 30.33 12.39 -60.79
C SER A 673 31.83 12.21 -61.12
N GLU A 674 32.06 11.29 -62.05
CA GLU A 674 33.28 10.95 -62.81
C GLU A 674 34.30 12.06 -63.11
N SER A 675 35.60 11.73 -63.12
CA SER A 675 36.36 11.43 -64.36
C SER A 675 37.85 11.26 -64.08
N ASP A 676 38.42 10.17 -64.61
CA ASP A 676 39.85 9.92 -64.77
C ASP A 676 40.60 11.10 -65.43
N THR A 677 41.86 11.34 -65.03
CA THR A 677 43.01 11.40 -65.95
C THR A 677 44.34 11.49 -65.19
N ASP A 678 45.19 10.52 -65.49
CA ASP A 678 46.65 10.43 -65.51
C ASP A 678 47.52 11.68 -65.22
N GLY A 679 48.65 11.43 -64.54
CA GLY A 679 49.77 12.37 -64.45
C GLY A 679 50.96 11.83 -63.67
N ASP A 680 51.85 11.16 -64.41
CA ASP A 680 53.14 10.56 -64.03
C ASP A 680 54.17 11.43 -63.27
N ALA A 681 55.19 10.71 -62.76
CA ALA A 681 56.60 11.08 -62.52
C ALA A 681 56.94 11.61 -61.11
N ALA A 682 57.62 10.85 -60.22
CA ALA A 682 58.99 10.28 -60.25
C ALA A 682 60.03 11.12 -59.49
N ASP A 683 61.05 10.41 -59.00
CA ASP A 683 62.32 10.82 -58.37
C ASP A 683 62.33 11.16 -56.87
N THR A 684 62.84 10.25 -56.00
CA THR A 684 64.26 10.04 -55.57
C THR A 684 64.78 11.21 -54.71
N SER A 685 65.53 11.09 -53.62
CA SER A 685 66.50 10.09 -53.14
C SER A 685 66.86 10.42 -51.68
N ASP A 686 67.26 9.39 -50.92
CA ASP A 686 68.38 9.30 -49.98
C ASP A 686 68.79 10.51 -49.12
N THR A 687 68.87 10.34 -47.80
CA THR A 687 70.13 9.97 -47.10
C THR A 687 69.99 10.03 -45.58
N ASP A 688 70.43 8.96 -44.92
CA ASP A 688 70.78 8.88 -43.50
C ASP A 688 71.98 9.77 -43.15
N THR A 689 72.00 10.34 -41.95
CA THR A 689 73.22 10.41 -41.12
C THR A 689 72.83 10.56 -39.65
N GLU A 690 73.12 9.52 -38.87
CA GLU A 690 73.33 9.58 -37.43
C GLU A 690 74.58 10.41 -37.09
N THR A 691 74.59 11.07 -35.94
CA THR A 691 75.79 11.21 -35.09
C THR A 691 75.35 11.53 -33.66
N GLU A 692 75.70 10.63 -32.76
CA GLU A 692 75.75 10.80 -31.30
C GLU A 692 76.83 11.83 -30.92
N ASP A 693 76.66 12.55 -29.80
CA ASP A 693 77.45 12.37 -28.57
C ASP A 693 77.50 13.61 -27.64
N GLU A 694 77.57 13.29 -26.35
CA GLU A 694 78.13 14.05 -25.20
C GLU A 694 77.42 15.32 -24.69
N ASP A 695 76.58 15.17 -23.65
CA ASP A 695 76.92 15.39 -22.22
C ASP A 695 75.71 15.20 -21.28
#